data_AF-A0A9X2GRF5-F1
#
_entry.id   AF-A0A9X2GRF5-F1
#
_cell.length_a   1.000
_cell.length_b   1.000
_cell.length_c   1.000
_cell.angle_alpha   90.00
_cell.angle_beta   90.00
_cell.angle_gamma   90.00
#
_symmetry.space_group_name_H-M   'P 1'
#
loop_
_entity.id
_entity.type
_entity.pdbx_description
1 polymer ?
#
loop_
_entity_poly.entity_id
_entity_poly.type
_entity_poly.pdbx_seq_one_letter_code
_entity_poly.pdbx_strand_id
1 'polypeptide(L)'
;MPARTNSGRELATATIEESSMSKVAAKGVSKLLTLVTPWVVGLFGFGLAAALHFILYSPEAIGAWSSVVTVCVIILTGVTYGTSHARGPWGKTHTTASTFLAGVWTVAVVNLGPWHPVLWRLGVVGGITMALSWNIRSVIRLKGWDEPGTATDPLSFLFGRGAERAGMKEVEARTVKATAHKVEGEVQLDHGRHTADDLQKKVAYIESGIPLPPGSITTAIDPDDASKAKVTISDPRVMKRPIPWPGASRPGGSVAEPVRAGLWQDLDELAYTLVGHHLQVMGQTGSGKSIGGAWNLLGELITRYDVAIFAGDITKGNQTLGPMRESLHRFETSKPGVKAMLADLQAQIKPRTNYLAGKGLQKWVKGCGLTYWIVWLEEFPDIFDALSDAEQERFLSMLKAIRSAGGTIVMSLQRSDYSQMPTLARGQLAKMCFGVDSPADASFGLSERQQDAGARPELWTNAQPGMAYLDAPSIPDERIAMPLRTFAWGMKGDRFDDEAANQAMREHAARWPAADKKVDPTTARLALLDGGTHPRATWPVELEEPHQADPDQNEDDDEEVRNVAAEYLATDDPDPDVIGDLDDEIPDLPDGQPPLTFAPPEQRMTPQQRGEALLGRLQELWDDGARDFSSGDLKPLWQSTDMSRAWCQKQLKRLLAAGVLGGYDDEAQRYLMPERPEIREEAA
;
A
#
# COMPACT_ATOMS: atom_id res chain seq x y z
N MET A 1 62.75 38.50 -24.86
CA MET A 1 61.38 39.09 -24.78
C MET A 1 60.37 37.95 -24.73
N PRO A 2 59.39 37.98 -23.81
CA PRO A 2 59.67 37.49 -22.47
C PRO A 2 58.76 36.35 -22.02
N ALA A 3 59.34 35.47 -21.20
CA ALA A 3 58.64 34.63 -20.24
C ALA A 3 57.86 35.51 -19.26
N ARG A 4 56.56 35.25 -19.10
CA ARG A 4 55.75 35.90 -18.07
C ARG A 4 56.10 35.31 -16.71
N THR A 5 56.79 36.13 -15.94
CA THR A 5 57.02 36.02 -14.50
C THR A 5 55.69 36.13 -13.76
N ASN A 6 55.28 35.08 -13.07
CA ASN A 6 54.30 35.21 -11.99
C ASN A 6 55.06 35.74 -10.77
N SER A 7 54.88 37.02 -10.49
CA SER A 7 55.39 37.65 -9.27
C SER A 7 54.73 37.01 -8.07
N GLY A 8 55.56 36.57 -7.12
CA GLY A 8 55.12 36.16 -5.80
C GLY A 8 54.21 37.20 -5.19
N ARG A 9 53.03 36.76 -4.79
CA ARG A 9 52.27 37.40 -3.73
C ARG A 9 52.49 36.51 -2.52
N GLU A 10 53.15 37.08 -1.53
CA GLU A 10 53.46 36.47 -0.24
C GLU A 10 52.30 35.63 0.26
N LEU A 11 52.65 34.43 0.71
CA LEU A 11 51.87 33.63 1.64
C LEU A 11 51.57 34.48 2.87
N ALA A 12 50.47 35.23 2.83
CA ALA A 12 49.75 35.61 4.03
C ALA A 12 49.14 34.32 4.57
N THR A 13 49.92 33.63 5.40
CA THR A 13 49.45 32.60 6.32
C THR A 13 48.43 33.23 7.24
N ALA A 14 47.19 33.40 6.75
CA ALA A 14 46.07 33.74 7.58
C ALA A 14 45.85 32.56 8.52
N THR A 15 46.06 32.80 9.80
CA THR A 15 45.83 31.89 10.92
C THR A 15 44.37 31.44 10.95
N ILE A 16 44.04 30.37 10.21
CA ILE A 16 42.70 29.77 10.19
C ILE A 16 42.38 29.05 11.53
N GLU A 17 43.39 28.76 12.36
CA GLU A 17 43.20 28.16 13.69
C GLU A 17 42.69 29.13 14.78
N GLU A 18 42.91 30.45 14.66
CA GLU A 18 42.44 31.40 15.68
C GLU A 18 40.93 31.67 15.61
N SER A 19 40.26 31.41 14.48
CA SER A 19 38.83 31.74 14.31
C SER A 19 37.86 30.67 14.84
N SER A 20 38.26 29.40 14.90
CA SER A 20 37.37 28.32 15.38
C SER A 20 37.33 28.27 16.92
N MET A 21 38.50 28.38 17.57
CA MET A 21 38.64 28.43 19.02
C MET A 21 38.07 29.72 19.61
N SER A 22 38.26 30.88 18.97
CA SER A 22 37.65 32.15 19.41
C SER A 22 36.12 32.14 19.25
N LYS A 23 35.57 31.51 18.20
CA LYS A 23 34.12 31.33 18.04
C LYS A 23 33.54 30.33 19.04
N VAL A 24 34.24 29.24 19.34
CA VAL A 24 33.83 28.26 20.35
C VAL A 24 33.92 28.86 21.76
N ALA A 25 34.99 29.61 22.07
CA ALA A 25 35.14 30.36 23.31
C ALA A 25 34.09 31.47 23.42
N ALA A 26 33.84 32.26 22.37
CA ALA A 26 32.79 33.28 22.35
C ALA A 26 31.39 32.68 22.54
N LYS A 27 31.12 31.50 21.94
CA LYS A 27 29.86 30.77 22.14
C LYS A 27 29.74 30.19 23.55
N GLY A 28 30.84 29.77 24.16
CA GLY A 28 30.91 29.35 25.56
C GLY A 28 30.68 30.51 26.53
N VAL A 29 31.32 31.65 26.29
CA VAL A 29 31.17 32.89 27.06
C VAL A 29 29.75 33.45 26.93
N SER A 30 29.16 33.45 25.74
CA SER A 30 27.77 33.87 25.51
C SER A 30 26.75 33.00 26.28
N LYS A 31 26.95 31.68 26.30
CA LYS A 31 26.12 30.76 27.09
C LYS A 31 26.27 30.99 28.60
N LEU A 32 27.50 31.19 29.07
CA LEU A 32 27.77 31.47 30.48
C LEU A 32 27.15 32.81 30.90
N LEU A 33 27.31 33.86 30.08
CA LEU A 33 26.67 35.17 30.30
C LEU A 33 25.15 35.05 30.41
N THR A 34 24.53 34.26 29.54
CA THR A 34 23.07 34.04 29.56
C THR A 34 22.60 33.40 30.87
N LEU A 35 23.38 32.47 31.43
CA LEU A 35 23.06 31.78 32.69
C LEU A 35 23.44 32.57 33.96
N VAL A 36 24.34 33.53 33.84
CA VAL A 36 24.79 34.37 34.96
C VAL A 36 23.95 35.64 35.08
N THR A 37 23.39 36.14 33.96
CA THR A 37 22.64 37.40 33.90
C THR A 37 21.50 37.48 34.93
N PRO A 38 20.63 36.47 35.14
CA PRO A 38 19.54 36.57 36.11
C PRO A 38 20.02 36.75 37.56
N TRP A 39 21.19 36.18 37.90
CA TRP A 39 21.81 36.31 39.22
C TRP A 39 22.38 37.71 39.44
N VAL A 40 23.06 38.23 38.42
CA VAL A 40 23.61 39.60 38.44
C VAL A 40 22.47 40.61 38.56
N VAL A 41 21.43 40.48 37.74
CA VAL A 41 20.24 41.35 37.80
C VAL A 41 19.53 41.25 39.14
N GLY A 42 19.40 40.05 39.71
CA GLY A 42 18.82 39.86 41.05
C GLY A 42 19.61 40.57 42.16
N LEU A 43 20.94 40.43 42.16
CA LEU A 43 21.82 41.08 43.13
C LEU A 43 21.80 42.61 43.01
N PHE A 44 21.86 43.12 41.77
CA PHE A 44 21.73 44.55 41.50
C PHE A 44 20.35 45.09 41.87
N GLY A 45 19.28 44.36 41.55
CA GLY A 45 17.92 44.73 41.90
C GLY A 45 17.71 44.83 43.42
N PHE A 46 18.29 43.89 44.18
CA PHE A 46 18.27 43.94 45.63
C PHE A 46 18.98 45.20 46.17
N GLY A 47 20.19 45.49 45.67
CA GLY A 47 20.94 46.68 46.05
C GLY A 47 20.23 47.99 45.68
N LEU A 48 19.60 48.04 44.49
CA LEU A 48 18.87 49.21 44.02
C LEU A 48 17.62 49.47 44.87
N ALA A 49 16.85 48.44 45.22
CA ALA A 49 15.70 48.57 46.10
C ALA A 49 16.11 49.08 47.50
N ALA A 50 17.20 48.56 48.05
CA ALA A 50 17.76 49.03 49.32
C ALA A 50 18.22 50.49 49.24
N ALA A 51 18.93 50.87 48.16
CA ALA A 51 19.34 52.26 47.94
C ALA A 51 18.14 53.20 47.78
N LEU A 52 17.11 52.79 47.03
CA LEU A 52 15.87 53.55 46.86
C LEU A 52 15.17 53.82 48.19
N HIS A 53 15.13 52.84 49.10
CA HIS A 53 14.62 53.08 50.45
C HIS A 53 15.38 54.22 51.13
N PHE A 54 16.71 54.15 51.21
CA PHE A 54 17.51 55.17 51.90
C PHE A 54 17.48 56.55 51.22
N ILE A 55 17.40 56.61 49.90
CA ILE A 55 17.30 57.87 49.13
C ILE A 55 15.95 58.55 49.37
N LEU A 56 14.87 57.76 49.41
CA LEU A 56 13.50 58.27 49.54
C LEU A 56 13.03 58.35 51.00
N TYR A 57 13.84 57.86 51.94
CA TYR A 57 13.47 57.77 53.34
C TYR A 57 13.26 59.15 53.96
N SER A 58 12.02 59.43 54.28
CA SER A 58 11.62 60.51 55.19
C SER A 58 10.37 60.06 55.93
N PRO A 59 10.29 60.23 57.26
CA PRO A 59 9.14 59.77 58.04
C PRO A 59 7.79 60.30 57.52
N GLU A 60 7.80 61.51 56.95
CA GLU A 60 6.60 62.22 56.49
C GLU A 60 6.23 61.89 55.05
N ALA A 61 7.18 61.52 54.17
CA ALA A 61 6.92 61.34 52.74
C ALA A 61 7.09 59.90 52.23
N ILE A 62 7.54 58.94 53.06
CA ILE A 62 7.79 57.56 52.61
C ILE A 62 6.53 56.86 52.07
N GLY A 63 5.35 57.18 52.62
CA GLY A 63 4.07 56.70 52.10
C GLY A 63 3.74 57.25 50.71
N ALA A 64 4.03 58.54 50.46
CA ALA A 64 3.84 59.16 49.15
C ALA A 64 4.81 58.57 48.12
N TRP A 65 6.09 58.41 48.48
CA TRP A 65 7.09 57.78 47.62
C TRP A 65 6.78 56.31 47.33
N SER A 66 6.29 55.55 48.31
CA SER A 66 5.84 54.16 48.10
C SER A 66 4.68 54.08 47.11
N SER A 67 3.77 55.06 47.13
CA SER A 67 2.66 55.16 46.19
C SER A 67 3.15 55.44 44.77
N VAL A 68 4.13 56.34 44.60
CA VAL A 68 4.77 56.62 43.31
C VAL A 68 5.47 55.37 42.76
N VAL A 69 6.25 54.67 43.59
CA VAL A 69 6.92 53.42 43.17
C VAL A 69 5.90 52.35 42.78
N THR A 70 4.76 52.27 43.48
CA THR A 70 3.66 51.35 43.14
C THR A 70 3.10 51.63 41.74
N VAL A 71 2.87 52.91 41.41
CA VAL A 71 2.42 53.32 40.08
C VAL A 71 3.46 52.94 39.02
N CYS A 72 4.75 53.18 39.27
CA CYS A 72 5.83 52.76 38.36
C CYS A 72 5.84 51.24 38.13
N VAL A 73 5.62 50.44 39.17
CA VAL A 73 5.56 48.97 39.07
C VAL A 73 4.36 48.51 38.24
N ILE A 74 3.19 49.11 38.42
CA ILE A 74 1.99 48.77 37.64
C ILE A 74 2.22 49.11 36.16
N ILE A 75 2.77 50.30 35.88
CA ILE A 75 3.11 50.72 34.51
C ILE A 75 4.13 49.75 33.89
N LEU A 76 5.22 49.44 34.60
CA LEU A 76 6.26 48.52 34.12
C LEU A 76 5.72 47.11 33.86
N THR A 77 4.82 46.63 34.71
CA THR A 77 4.14 45.33 34.54
C THR A 77 3.24 45.35 33.30
N GLY A 78 2.47 46.43 33.10
CA GLY A 78 1.65 46.62 31.89
C GLY A 78 2.47 46.70 30.60
N VAL A 79 3.57 47.45 30.61
CA VAL A 79 4.53 47.53 29.49
C VAL A 79 5.16 46.16 29.22
N THR A 80 5.54 45.42 30.27
CA THR A 80 6.08 44.05 30.13
C THR A 80 5.06 43.11 29.49
N TYR A 81 3.79 43.18 29.90
CA TYR A 81 2.71 42.37 29.34
C TYR A 81 2.46 42.69 27.86
N GLY A 82 2.43 43.98 27.50
CA GLY A 82 2.19 44.45 26.13
C GLY A 82 3.36 44.13 25.18
N THR A 83 4.59 44.35 25.62
CA THR A 83 5.81 44.09 24.82
C THR A 83 6.16 42.59 24.72
N SER A 84 5.63 41.76 25.61
CA SER A 84 5.84 40.31 25.57
C SER A 84 4.92 39.57 24.59
N HIS A 85 4.20 40.27 23.70
CA HIS A 85 3.38 39.66 22.64
C HIS A 85 4.16 38.73 21.69
N ALA A 86 5.45 39.01 21.45
CA ALA A 86 6.32 38.18 20.63
C ALA A 86 6.74 36.84 21.29
N ARG A 87 6.21 36.51 22.49
CA ARG A 87 6.52 35.28 23.24
C ARG A 87 5.27 34.40 23.36
N GLY A 88 5.46 33.08 23.37
CA GLY A 88 4.37 32.12 23.63
C GLY A 88 3.68 32.33 24.99
N PRO A 89 2.50 31.72 25.22
CA PRO A 89 1.64 32.00 26.38
C PRO A 89 2.35 31.85 27.74
N TRP A 90 3.16 30.80 27.87
CA TRP A 90 3.97 30.56 29.07
C TRP A 90 5.09 31.58 29.25
N GLY A 91 5.69 32.05 28.16
CA GLY A 91 6.73 33.10 28.18
C GLY A 91 6.21 34.47 28.55
N LYS A 92 5.03 34.82 28.06
CA LYS A 92 4.34 36.05 28.44
C LYS A 92 4.00 36.07 29.92
N THR A 93 3.44 34.96 30.43
CA THR A 93 3.03 34.83 31.84
C THR A 93 4.24 34.87 32.78
N HIS A 94 5.29 34.08 32.50
CA HIS A 94 6.49 34.02 33.33
C HIS A 94 7.24 35.36 33.41
N THR A 95 7.38 36.05 32.28
CA THR A 95 8.05 37.38 32.23
C THR A 95 7.24 38.43 33.00
N THR A 96 5.92 38.48 32.77
CA THR A 96 5.02 39.44 33.43
C THR A 96 4.96 39.21 34.95
N ALA A 97 4.84 37.95 35.38
CA ALA A 97 4.79 37.58 36.79
C ALA A 97 6.12 37.91 37.50
N SER A 98 7.27 37.66 36.85
CA SER A 98 8.59 37.99 37.40
C SER A 98 8.74 39.50 37.64
N THR A 99 8.34 40.33 36.66
CA THR A 99 8.36 41.80 36.80
C THR A 99 7.45 42.27 37.93
N PHE A 100 6.22 41.75 37.99
CA PHE A 100 5.25 42.12 39.03
C PHE A 100 5.76 41.78 40.43
N LEU A 101 6.23 40.54 40.65
CA LEU A 101 6.70 40.08 41.95
C LEU A 101 7.96 40.84 42.41
N ALA A 102 8.90 41.12 41.50
CA ALA A 102 10.07 41.94 41.80
C ALA A 102 9.69 43.39 42.17
N GLY A 103 8.70 43.95 41.47
CA GLY A 103 8.18 45.28 41.75
C GLY A 103 7.45 45.38 43.08
N VAL A 104 6.56 44.41 43.39
CA VAL A 104 5.87 44.34 44.69
C VAL A 104 6.86 44.22 45.84
N TRP A 105 7.90 43.40 45.68
CA TRP A 105 8.96 43.31 46.67
C TRP A 105 9.72 44.64 46.84
N THR A 106 10.03 45.34 45.74
CA THR A 106 10.68 46.65 45.78
C THR A 106 9.84 47.69 46.51
N VAL A 107 8.53 47.75 46.27
CA VAL A 107 7.60 48.63 46.99
C VAL A 107 7.64 48.32 48.50
N ALA A 108 7.60 47.04 48.87
CA ALA A 108 7.65 46.62 50.27
C ALA A 108 8.97 47.02 50.95
N VAL A 109 10.10 46.89 50.26
CA VAL A 109 11.43 47.32 50.75
C VAL A 109 11.51 48.84 50.89
N VAL A 110 10.98 49.60 49.94
CA VAL A 110 10.94 51.08 50.03
C VAL A 110 10.11 51.52 51.24
N ASN A 111 9.02 50.83 51.55
CA ASN A 111 8.15 51.21 52.67
C ASN A 111 8.71 50.78 54.04
N LEU A 112 9.06 49.50 54.20
CA LEU A 112 9.41 48.90 55.49
C LEU A 112 10.91 48.76 55.76
N GLY A 113 11.73 49.07 54.75
CA GLY A 113 13.19 49.01 54.81
C GLY A 113 13.78 47.66 54.39
N PRO A 114 15.04 47.67 53.91
CA PRO A 114 15.71 46.49 53.38
C PRO A 114 16.06 45.46 54.44
N TRP A 115 16.08 45.84 55.72
CA TRP A 115 16.43 44.96 56.84
C TRP A 115 15.22 44.38 57.58
N HIS A 116 14.00 44.63 57.09
CA HIS A 116 12.81 44.04 57.68
C HIS A 116 12.93 42.50 57.70
N PRO A 117 12.77 41.82 58.85
CA PRO A 117 13.16 40.42 59.04
C PRO A 117 12.57 39.43 58.02
N VAL A 118 11.39 39.75 57.48
CA VAL A 118 10.71 38.93 56.46
C VAL A 118 11.10 39.34 55.04
N LEU A 119 11.27 40.63 54.75
CA LEU A 119 11.43 41.11 53.38
C LEU A 119 12.79 40.77 52.79
N TRP A 120 13.87 40.86 53.58
CA TRP A 120 15.20 40.51 53.08
C TRP A 120 15.28 39.00 52.79
N ARG A 121 14.65 38.17 53.62
CA ARG A 121 14.56 36.71 53.42
C ARG A 121 13.75 36.37 52.16
N LEU A 122 12.60 37.03 51.98
CA LEU A 122 11.80 36.88 50.75
C LEU A 122 12.57 37.37 49.52
N GLY A 123 13.39 38.42 49.64
CA GLY A 123 14.25 38.91 48.57
C GLY A 123 15.33 37.90 48.18
N VAL A 124 16.00 37.28 49.17
CA VAL A 124 17.01 36.24 48.92
C VAL A 124 16.38 34.98 48.32
N VAL A 125 15.35 34.42 48.96
CA VAL A 125 14.69 33.18 48.51
C VAL A 125 14.00 33.41 47.16
N GLY A 126 13.21 34.48 47.04
CA GLY A 126 12.53 34.84 45.80
C GLY A 126 13.49 35.16 44.66
N GLY A 127 14.60 35.86 44.95
CA GLY A 127 15.66 36.14 43.98
C GLY A 127 16.34 34.87 43.45
N ILE A 128 16.68 33.93 44.35
CA ILE A 128 17.23 32.62 43.97
C ILE A 128 16.23 31.84 43.10
N THR A 129 14.97 31.74 43.54
CA THR A 129 13.93 31.03 42.78
C THR A 129 13.70 31.66 41.40
N MET A 130 13.67 32.99 41.32
CA MET A 130 13.50 33.71 40.05
C MET A 130 14.70 33.48 39.12
N ALA A 131 15.94 33.61 39.62
CA ALA A 131 17.14 33.38 38.83
C ALA A 131 17.24 31.93 38.32
N LEU A 132 16.89 30.94 39.15
CA LEU A 132 16.80 29.54 38.74
C LEU A 132 15.72 29.32 37.67
N SER A 133 14.54 29.94 37.81
CA SER A 133 13.47 29.82 36.82
C SER A 133 13.89 30.38 35.44
N TRP A 134 14.62 31.50 35.43
CA TRP A 134 15.18 32.07 34.20
C TRP A 134 16.31 31.21 33.63
N ASN A 135 17.15 30.61 34.46
CA ASN A 135 18.19 29.68 34.00
C ASN A 135 17.60 28.40 33.40
N ILE A 136 16.58 27.80 34.02
CA ILE A 136 15.85 26.66 33.47
C ILE A 136 15.29 27.02 32.09
N ARG A 137 14.62 28.17 31.98
CA ARG A 137 14.09 28.68 30.71
C ARG A 137 15.18 28.92 29.66
N SER A 138 16.30 29.52 30.05
CA SER A 138 17.44 29.75 29.16
C SER A 138 18.07 28.44 28.68
N VAL A 139 18.16 27.42 29.53
CA VAL A 139 18.64 26.08 29.13
C VAL A 139 17.68 25.40 28.15
N ILE A 140 16.37 25.47 28.40
CA ILE A 140 15.34 24.95 27.49
C ILE A 140 15.47 25.63 26.11
N ARG A 141 15.62 26.97 26.08
CA ARG A 141 15.83 27.72 24.82
C ARG A 141 17.17 27.40 24.14
N LEU A 142 18.26 27.27 24.90
CA LEU A 142 19.58 26.91 24.36
C LEU A 142 19.62 25.49 23.78
N LYS A 143 18.74 24.60 24.26
CA LYS A 143 18.52 23.25 23.71
C LYS A 143 17.51 23.22 22.55
N GLY A 144 16.95 24.37 22.16
CA GLY A 144 16.00 24.48 21.05
C GLY A 144 14.59 23.96 21.35
N TRP A 145 14.24 23.82 22.63
CA TRP A 145 12.94 23.26 23.04
C TRP A 145 11.80 24.28 23.03
N ASP A 146 12.08 25.56 22.76
CA ASP A 146 11.15 26.68 22.98
C ASP A 146 11.17 27.74 21.84
N GLU A 147 11.61 27.38 20.63
CA GLU A 147 11.52 28.30 19.47
C GLU A 147 10.06 28.44 18.99
N PRO A 148 9.49 29.66 18.96
CA PRO A 148 8.18 29.90 18.36
C PRO A 148 8.31 29.79 16.83
N GLY A 149 7.71 28.75 16.26
CA GLY A 149 7.85 28.35 14.85
C GLY A 149 8.50 26.98 14.65
N THR A 150 9.23 26.47 15.66
CA THR A 150 9.89 25.16 15.62
C THR A 150 9.16 24.12 16.49
N ALA A 151 8.14 24.57 17.23
CA ALA A 151 7.07 23.74 17.73
C ALA A 151 5.87 23.85 16.78
N THR A 152 5.89 23.15 15.64
CA THR A 152 4.65 22.70 14.97
C THR A 152 4.86 21.74 13.79
N ASP A 153 6.06 21.22 13.51
CA ASP A 153 6.19 20.27 12.39
C ASP A 153 7.33 19.24 12.57
N PRO A 154 7.04 18.07 13.18
CA PRO A 154 8.00 16.98 13.35
C PRO A 154 8.70 16.58 12.03
N LEU A 155 7.97 16.68 10.92
CA LEU A 155 8.44 16.27 9.60
C LEU A 155 9.44 17.29 9.01
N SER A 156 9.18 18.60 9.07
CA SER A 156 10.13 19.64 8.62
C SER A 156 11.52 19.54 9.28
N PHE A 157 11.57 19.24 10.58
CA PHE A 157 12.82 19.18 11.34
C PHE A 157 13.61 17.90 11.08
N LEU A 158 12.91 16.75 11.04
CA LEU A 158 13.53 15.45 10.79
C LEU A 158 13.90 15.33 9.31
N PHE A 159 12.92 15.51 8.43
CA PHE A 159 13.04 15.31 7.00
C PHE A 159 13.97 16.33 6.34
N GLY A 160 13.87 17.62 6.67
CA GLY A 160 14.71 18.66 6.05
C GLY A 160 16.21 18.44 6.29
N ARG A 161 16.61 18.00 7.49
CA ARG A 161 18.02 17.67 7.79
C ARG A 161 18.48 16.38 7.11
N GLY A 162 17.62 15.38 6.99
CA GLY A 162 17.93 14.14 6.28
C GLY A 162 18.05 14.36 4.77
N ALA A 163 17.12 15.12 4.19
CA ALA A 163 17.10 15.50 2.78
C ALA A 163 18.34 16.32 2.38
N GLU A 164 18.72 17.31 3.19
CA GLU A 164 19.94 18.09 2.94
C GLU A 164 21.20 17.21 2.95
N ARG A 165 21.31 16.29 3.92
CA ARG A 165 22.40 15.30 4.01
C ARG A 165 22.40 14.31 2.84
N ALA A 166 21.24 13.97 2.31
CA ALA A 166 21.07 13.17 1.10
C ALA A 166 21.27 13.99 -0.20
N GLY A 167 21.72 15.24 -0.09
CA GLY A 167 22.03 16.10 -1.23
C GLY A 167 20.78 16.61 -1.96
N MET A 168 19.65 16.75 -1.28
CA MET A 168 18.48 17.51 -1.74
C MET A 168 18.40 18.80 -0.92
N LYS A 169 18.79 19.90 -1.54
CA LYS A 169 18.72 21.23 -0.93
C LYS A 169 17.33 21.82 -1.20
N GLU A 170 16.89 22.72 -0.32
CA GLU A 170 15.65 23.49 -0.52
C GLU A 170 14.37 22.62 -0.57
N VAL A 171 14.36 21.51 0.17
CA VAL A 171 13.17 20.67 0.34
C VAL A 171 12.31 21.25 1.47
N GLU A 172 11.10 21.68 1.14
CA GLU A 172 10.12 22.13 2.12
C GLU A 172 9.18 20.98 2.47
N ALA A 173 9.15 20.59 3.74
CA ALA A 173 8.34 19.47 4.20
C ALA A 173 7.39 19.94 5.29
N ARG A 174 6.11 19.55 5.18
CA ARG A 174 5.04 19.97 6.08
C ARG A 174 4.23 18.77 6.53
N THR A 175 4.10 18.56 7.83
CA THR A 175 3.21 17.58 8.45
C THR A 175 1.76 17.98 8.18
N VAL A 176 1.00 17.05 7.61
CA VAL A 176 -0.44 17.16 7.40
C VAL A 176 -1.18 16.50 8.57
N LYS A 177 -0.65 15.37 9.07
CA LYS A 177 -1.27 14.60 10.16
C LYS A 177 -0.20 13.88 10.98
N ALA A 178 -0.36 13.89 12.29
CA ALA A 178 0.48 13.12 13.20
C ALA A 178 -0.39 12.32 14.17
N THR A 179 -0.10 11.02 14.30
CA THR A 179 -0.73 10.13 15.28
C THR A 179 0.35 9.53 16.18
N ALA A 180 -0.04 8.63 17.10
CA ALA A 180 0.91 7.94 17.96
C ALA A 180 1.88 7.01 17.19
N HIS A 181 1.52 6.60 15.97
CA HIS A 181 2.22 5.54 15.23
C HIS A 181 2.75 5.99 13.86
N LYS A 182 2.33 7.15 13.38
CA LYS A 182 2.78 7.69 12.09
C LYS A 182 2.78 9.22 12.07
N VAL A 183 3.60 9.75 11.18
CA VAL A 183 3.60 11.15 10.77
C VAL A 183 3.46 11.21 9.26
N GLU A 184 2.40 11.85 8.78
CA GLU A 184 2.14 12.10 7.37
C GLU A 184 2.43 13.56 7.05
N GLY A 185 3.05 13.81 5.90
CA GLY A 185 3.32 15.14 5.42
C GLY A 185 3.43 15.24 3.91
N GLU A 186 3.38 16.48 3.45
CA GLU A 186 3.62 16.86 2.07
C GLU A 186 5.03 17.42 1.94
N VAL A 187 5.70 17.03 0.87
CA VAL A 187 7.03 17.50 0.51
C VAL A 187 6.92 18.26 -0.80
N GLN A 188 7.30 19.53 -0.75
CA GLN A 188 7.49 20.37 -1.91
C GLN A 188 8.97 20.36 -2.28
N LEU A 189 9.25 19.96 -3.51
CA LEU A 189 10.57 19.94 -4.10
C LEU A 189 10.79 21.20 -4.95
N ASP A 190 12.06 21.54 -5.17
CA ASP A 190 12.44 22.67 -6.02
C ASP A 190 12.07 22.39 -7.50
N HIS A 191 11.21 23.24 -8.05
CA HIS A 191 10.60 23.03 -9.36
C HIS A 191 11.68 23.00 -10.45
N GLY A 192 11.65 21.97 -11.29
CA GLY A 192 12.59 21.81 -12.41
C GLY A 192 14.00 21.36 -12.01
N ARG A 193 14.28 21.14 -10.72
CA ARG A 193 15.55 20.55 -10.26
C ARG A 193 15.40 19.15 -9.69
N HIS A 194 14.31 18.91 -8.96
CA HIS A 194 14.02 17.64 -8.30
C HIS A 194 12.58 17.22 -8.56
N THR A 195 12.35 15.92 -8.73
CA THR A 195 11.02 15.32 -8.84
C THR A 195 10.74 14.36 -7.69
N ALA A 196 9.47 13.99 -7.51
CA ALA A 196 9.06 12.99 -6.52
C ALA A 196 9.82 11.64 -6.67
N ASP A 197 10.19 11.26 -7.89
CA ASP A 197 11.05 10.09 -8.16
C ASP A 197 12.46 10.25 -7.57
N ASP A 198 13.04 11.45 -7.64
CA ASP A 198 14.36 11.70 -7.03
C ASP A 198 14.30 11.56 -5.52
N LEU A 199 13.19 12.01 -4.91
CA LEU A 199 12.92 11.83 -3.49
C LEU A 199 12.87 10.35 -3.13
N GLN A 200 12.08 9.57 -3.88
CA GLN A 200 11.93 8.12 -3.67
C GLN A 200 13.26 7.38 -3.76
N LYS A 201 14.09 7.68 -4.76
CA LYS A 201 15.44 7.09 -4.92
C LYS A 201 16.38 7.44 -3.77
N LYS A 202 16.15 8.57 -3.08
CA LYS A 202 16.99 9.06 -1.99
C LYS A 202 16.49 8.68 -0.59
N VAL A 203 15.32 8.07 -0.45
CA VAL A 203 14.71 7.70 0.84
C VAL A 203 15.70 6.98 1.77
N ALA A 204 16.42 5.96 1.28
CA ALA A 204 17.37 5.21 2.10
C ALA A 204 18.51 6.08 2.68
N TYR A 205 18.94 7.11 1.95
CA TYR A 205 19.94 8.07 2.44
C TYR A 205 19.35 9.02 3.47
N ILE A 206 18.09 9.42 3.30
CA ILE A 206 17.36 10.26 4.26
C ILE A 206 17.17 9.51 5.58
N GLU A 207 16.73 8.25 5.54
CA GLU A 207 16.57 7.40 6.72
C GLU A 207 17.89 7.25 7.49
N SER A 208 18.98 6.97 6.78
CA SER A 208 20.34 6.91 7.35
C SER A 208 20.78 8.24 7.98
N GLY A 209 20.41 9.37 7.36
CA GLY A 209 20.73 10.71 7.86
C GLY A 209 20.00 11.12 9.14
N ILE A 210 18.83 10.53 9.43
CA ILE A 210 17.94 10.81 10.59
C ILE A 210 17.90 9.60 11.56
N PRO A 211 18.96 8.79 11.58
CA PRO A 211 19.00 7.41 12.13
C PRO A 211 17.66 6.65 12.24
N LEU A 212 16.84 6.64 11.19
CA LEU A 212 15.61 5.84 11.16
C LEU A 212 15.91 4.40 10.70
N PRO A 213 15.16 3.39 11.19
CA PRO A 213 15.22 2.04 10.62
C PRO A 213 14.93 2.05 9.11
N PRO A 214 15.54 1.15 8.32
CA PRO A 214 15.23 1.04 6.90
C PRO A 214 13.74 0.77 6.65
N GLY A 215 13.15 1.49 5.70
CA GLY A 215 11.73 1.39 5.34
C GLY A 215 10.79 2.15 6.27
N SER A 216 11.30 3.07 7.10
CA SER A 216 10.47 3.95 7.92
C SER A 216 9.76 5.04 7.13
N ILE A 217 10.27 5.38 5.95
CA ILE A 217 9.71 6.43 5.10
C ILE A 217 9.10 5.79 3.86
N THR A 218 7.80 6.00 3.65
CA THR A 218 7.10 5.66 2.41
C THR A 218 6.72 6.94 1.68
N THR A 219 6.98 7.00 0.38
CA THR A 219 6.71 8.16 -0.46
C THR A 219 5.69 7.81 -1.53
N ALA A 220 4.78 8.72 -1.83
CA ALA A 220 3.85 8.63 -2.95
C ALA A 220 3.95 9.89 -3.80
N ILE A 221 3.98 9.70 -5.12
CA ILE A 221 4.04 10.78 -6.10
C ILE A 221 2.66 11.45 -6.18
N ASP A 222 2.63 12.78 -6.25
CA ASP A 222 1.39 13.49 -6.55
C ASP A 222 1.07 13.35 -8.05
N PRO A 223 -0.14 12.88 -8.42
CA PRO A 223 -0.49 12.65 -9.83
C PRO A 223 -0.59 13.94 -10.65
N ASP A 224 -0.85 15.08 -10.00
CA ASP A 224 -1.08 16.36 -10.67
C ASP A 224 0.18 17.25 -10.69
N ASP A 225 1.18 16.96 -9.85
CA ASP A 225 2.37 17.79 -9.68
C ASP A 225 3.63 16.98 -9.36
N ALA A 226 4.52 16.82 -10.36
CA ALA A 226 5.78 16.08 -10.22
C ALA A 226 6.77 16.68 -9.19
N SER A 227 6.56 17.93 -8.77
CA SER A 227 7.36 18.59 -7.72
C SER A 227 6.84 18.32 -6.31
N LYS A 228 5.70 17.65 -6.17
CA LYS A 228 5.09 17.30 -4.88
C LYS A 228 5.14 15.80 -4.64
N ALA A 229 5.34 15.45 -3.37
CA ALA A 229 5.26 14.08 -2.90
C ALA A 229 4.58 14.03 -1.53
N LYS A 230 3.76 13.01 -1.31
CA LYS A 230 3.29 12.66 0.03
C LYS A 230 4.32 11.76 0.69
N VAL A 231 4.58 11.98 1.97
CA VAL A 231 5.51 11.21 2.77
C VAL A 231 4.82 10.71 4.03
N THR A 232 4.90 9.42 4.28
CA THR A 232 4.46 8.79 5.53
C THR A 232 5.68 8.23 6.25
N ILE A 233 5.88 8.64 7.50
CA ILE A 233 6.92 8.13 8.39
C ILE A 233 6.26 7.24 9.44
N SER A 234 6.63 5.97 9.50
CA SER A 234 6.14 4.98 10.47
C SER A 234 7.26 4.04 10.95
N ASP A 235 7.05 3.30 12.03
CA ASP A 235 8.06 2.33 12.50
C ASP A 235 7.84 0.96 11.82
N PRO A 236 8.71 0.53 10.88
CA PRO A 236 8.52 -0.73 10.16
C PRO A 236 8.66 -1.96 11.07
N ARG A 237 9.21 -1.81 12.28
CA ARG A 237 9.40 -2.91 13.23
C ARG A 237 8.08 -3.37 13.85
N VAL A 238 7.02 -2.56 13.81
CA VAL A 238 5.68 -2.99 14.24
C VAL A 238 5.21 -4.19 13.42
N MET A 239 5.65 -4.27 12.17
CA MET A 239 5.37 -5.37 11.26
C MET A 239 6.27 -6.58 11.42
N LYS A 240 7.11 -6.66 12.46
CA LYS A 240 7.97 -7.84 12.70
C LYS A 240 7.34 -8.89 13.62
N ARG A 241 6.24 -8.57 14.31
CA ARG A 241 5.52 -9.52 15.15
C ARG A 241 4.16 -9.87 14.53
N PRO A 242 3.69 -11.13 14.66
CA PRO A 242 2.34 -11.47 14.26
C PRO A 242 1.31 -10.61 15.02
N ILE A 243 0.28 -10.16 14.31
CA ILE A 243 -0.78 -9.31 14.86
C ILE A 243 -2.01 -10.20 15.04
N PRO A 244 -2.51 -10.43 16.27
CA PRO A 244 -3.67 -11.28 16.48
C PRO A 244 -4.90 -10.78 15.72
N TRP A 245 -5.69 -11.70 15.18
CA TRP A 245 -6.92 -11.37 14.49
C TRP A 245 -7.96 -10.78 15.45
N PRO A 246 -8.46 -9.55 15.21
CA PRO A 246 -9.37 -8.87 16.13
C PRO A 246 -10.83 -9.33 15.99
N GLY A 247 -11.12 -10.24 15.07
CA GLY A 247 -12.47 -10.57 14.63
C GLY A 247 -12.88 -9.86 13.34
N ALA A 248 -13.94 -10.35 12.71
CA ALA A 248 -14.48 -9.79 11.49
C ALA A 248 -15.03 -8.38 11.72
N SER A 249 -14.74 -7.47 10.80
CA SER A 249 -15.07 -6.04 10.89
C SER A 249 -16.54 -5.73 10.70
N ARG A 250 -17.23 -6.42 9.77
CA ARG A 250 -18.63 -6.13 9.39
C ARG A 250 -19.50 -7.39 9.22
N PRO A 251 -19.67 -8.23 10.25
CA PRO A 251 -20.56 -9.39 10.15
C PRO A 251 -21.99 -8.97 9.79
N GLY A 252 -22.60 -9.66 8.84
CA GLY A 252 -23.92 -9.33 8.31
C GLY A 252 -23.95 -8.14 7.34
N GLY A 253 -22.81 -7.50 7.04
CA GLY A 253 -22.69 -6.50 6.00
C GLY A 253 -22.66 -7.08 4.58
N SER A 254 -22.65 -6.22 3.57
CA SER A 254 -22.54 -6.65 2.17
C SER A 254 -21.08 -6.95 1.79
N VAL A 255 -20.89 -7.85 0.83
CA VAL A 255 -19.60 -8.11 0.17
C VAL A 255 -19.06 -6.90 -0.60
N ALA A 256 -19.92 -5.94 -0.95
CA ALA A 256 -19.52 -4.69 -1.57
C ALA A 256 -18.76 -3.76 -0.59
N GLU A 257 -18.86 -4.01 0.72
CA GLU A 257 -18.12 -3.25 1.73
C GLU A 257 -16.68 -3.77 1.89
N PRO A 258 -15.71 -2.91 2.21
CA PRO A 258 -14.31 -3.31 2.38
C PRO A 258 -14.13 -4.42 3.43
N VAL A 259 -13.22 -5.35 3.16
CA VAL A 259 -12.73 -6.36 4.11
C VAL A 259 -11.49 -5.87 4.82
N ARG A 260 -11.38 -6.22 6.11
CA ARG A 260 -10.23 -5.91 6.95
C ARG A 260 -9.33 -7.12 7.11
N ALA A 261 -8.44 -7.34 6.14
CA ALA A 261 -7.57 -8.51 6.11
C ALA A 261 -6.22 -8.33 6.84
N GLY A 262 -5.90 -7.11 7.29
CA GLY A 262 -4.64 -6.79 7.97
C GLY A 262 -4.51 -5.31 8.29
N LEU A 263 -3.29 -4.90 8.62
CA LEU A 263 -2.90 -3.52 8.84
C LEU A 263 -1.78 -3.13 7.88
N TRP A 264 -1.81 -1.90 7.39
CA TRP A 264 -0.68 -1.26 6.70
C TRP A 264 0.45 -0.96 7.68
N GLN A 265 1.69 -0.79 7.19
CA GLN A 265 2.89 -0.55 8.02
C GLN A 265 2.69 0.56 9.06
N ASP A 266 1.90 1.56 8.72
CA ASP A 266 1.56 2.72 9.54
C ASP A 266 0.43 2.46 10.57
N LEU A 267 0.00 1.20 10.68
CA LEU A 267 -1.06 0.67 11.54
C LEU A 267 -2.49 1.08 11.18
N ASP A 268 -2.70 1.70 10.03
CA ASP A 268 -4.06 1.87 9.50
C ASP A 268 -4.64 0.53 9.06
N GLU A 269 -5.96 0.38 9.19
CA GLU A 269 -6.65 -0.82 8.72
C GLU A 269 -6.59 -0.93 7.19
N LEU A 270 -6.31 -2.14 6.70
CA LEU A 270 -6.47 -2.46 5.29
C LEU A 270 -7.97 -2.46 4.96
N ALA A 271 -8.44 -1.47 4.22
CA ALA A 271 -9.79 -1.43 3.67
C ALA A 271 -9.77 -1.90 2.21
N TYR A 272 -10.03 -3.20 1.98
CA TYR A 272 -9.95 -3.79 0.64
C TYR A 272 -11.33 -4.21 0.12
N THR A 273 -11.80 -3.66 -1.00
CA THR A 273 -13.04 -4.10 -1.65
C THR A 273 -12.70 -5.08 -2.76
N LEU A 274 -13.02 -6.36 -2.59
CA LEU A 274 -12.69 -7.42 -3.54
C LEU A 274 -13.63 -7.46 -4.77
N VAL A 275 -14.83 -6.89 -4.63
CA VAL A 275 -15.86 -6.88 -5.67
C VAL A 275 -15.38 -6.13 -6.90
N GLY A 276 -15.58 -6.72 -8.08
CA GLY A 276 -15.34 -6.04 -9.34
C GLY A 276 -13.92 -6.18 -9.87
N HIS A 277 -13.09 -7.08 -9.37
CA HIS A 277 -11.85 -7.53 -10.03
C HIS A 277 -11.47 -8.94 -9.57
N HIS A 278 -10.42 -9.50 -10.19
CA HIS A 278 -9.84 -10.80 -9.82
C HIS A 278 -8.53 -10.60 -9.06
N LEU A 279 -8.13 -11.57 -8.26
CA LEU A 279 -6.98 -11.44 -7.37
C LEU A 279 -5.98 -12.57 -7.58
N GLN A 280 -4.72 -12.21 -7.77
CA GLN A 280 -3.60 -13.11 -7.63
C GLN A 280 -3.03 -13.01 -6.21
N VAL A 281 -2.84 -14.15 -5.56
CA VAL A 281 -2.14 -14.23 -4.27
C VAL A 281 -0.86 -15.05 -4.47
N MET A 282 0.28 -14.37 -4.51
CA MET A 282 1.58 -15.02 -4.75
C MET A 282 2.47 -14.99 -3.51
N GLY A 283 3.22 -16.06 -3.27
CA GLY A 283 4.26 -16.09 -2.25
C GLY A 283 4.87 -17.47 -2.05
N GLN A 284 6.13 -17.51 -1.63
CA GLN A 284 6.81 -18.78 -1.41
C GLN A 284 6.20 -19.58 -0.25
N THR A 285 6.57 -20.85 -0.12
CA THR A 285 6.12 -21.68 1.01
C THR A 285 6.59 -21.08 2.35
N GLY A 286 5.69 -21.03 3.33
CA GLY A 286 5.94 -20.41 4.65
C GLY A 286 5.81 -18.88 4.70
N SER A 287 5.61 -18.19 3.57
CA SER A 287 5.41 -16.73 3.53
C SER A 287 4.11 -16.24 4.19
N GLY A 288 3.21 -17.16 4.52
CA GLY A 288 1.91 -16.86 5.09
C GLY A 288 0.80 -16.60 4.07
N LYS A 289 0.97 -16.89 2.77
CA LYS A 289 -0.10 -16.69 1.77
C LYS A 289 -1.43 -17.40 2.09
N SER A 290 -1.38 -18.62 2.61
CA SER A 290 -2.57 -19.43 2.86
C SER A 290 -3.35 -18.92 4.09
N ILE A 291 -2.69 -18.76 5.24
CA ILE A 291 -3.35 -18.24 6.46
C ILE A 291 -3.52 -16.72 6.36
N GLY A 292 -2.45 -16.00 6.03
CA GLY A 292 -2.47 -14.55 5.88
C GLY A 292 -3.40 -14.06 4.77
N GLY A 293 -3.32 -14.64 3.57
CA GLY A 293 -4.16 -14.24 2.43
C GLY A 293 -5.54 -14.89 2.47
N ALA A 294 -5.61 -16.23 2.41
CA ALA A 294 -6.89 -16.93 2.31
C ALA A 294 -7.76 -16.77 3.55
N TRP A 295 -7.23 -17.03 4.75
CA TRP A 295 -8.07 -17.04 5.94
C TRP A 295 -8.54 -15.65 6.36
N ASN A 296 -7.73 -14.61 6.18
CA ASN A 296 -8.17 -13.25 6.50
C ASN A 296 -9.21 -12.70 5.50
N LEU A 297 -9.07 -13.00 4.21
CA LEU A 297 -10.07 -12.61 3.22
C LEU A 297 -11.35 -13.43 3.40
N LEU A 298 -11.24 -14.76 3.41
CA LEU A 298 -12.41 -15.65 3.52
C LEU A 298 -13.09 -15.52 4.87
N GLY A 299 -12.34 -15.35 5.97
CA GLY A 299 -12.90 -15.13 7.31
C GLY A 299 -13.74 -13.84 7.41
N GLU A 300 -13.40 -12.79 6.66
CA GLU A 300 -14.29 -11.64 6.52
C GLU A 300 -15.51 -11.96 5.64
N LEU A 301 -15.28 -12.57 4.48
CA LEU A 301 -16.30 -12.82 3.45
C LEU A 301 -17.38 -13.80 3.91
N ILE A 302 -17.05 -14.85 4.68
CA ILE A 302 -18.05 -15.81 5.16
C ILE A 302 -19.10 -15.14 6.06
N THR A 303 -18.76 -14.01 6.70
CA THR A 303 -19.69 -13.26 7.54
C THR A 303 -20.65 -12.35 6.77
N ARG A 304 -20.43 -12.15 5.46
CA ARG A 304 -21.25 -11.25 4.62
C ARG A 304 -22.51 -11.96 4.12
N TYR A 305 -23.62 -11.24 3.99
CA TYR A 305 -24.92 -11.86 3.71
C TYR A 305 -25.15 -12.23 2.24
N ASP A 306 -24.55 -11.50 1.31
CA ASP A 306 -24.79 -11.59 -0.15
C ASP A 306 -23.63 -12.23 -0.93
N VAL A 307 -22.89 -13.14 -0.30
CA VAL A 307 -21.75 -13.84 -0.93
C VAL A 307 -21.78 -15.35 -0.73
N ALA A 308 -21.44 -16.06 -1.79
CA ALA A 308 -21.18 -17.49 -1.82
C ALA A 308 -19.72 -17.78 -2.21
N ILE A 309 -19.12 -18.77 -1.54
CA ILE A 309 -17.71 -19.14 -1.74
C ILE A 309 -17.65 -20.55 -2.33
N PHE A 310 -17.06 -20.64 -3.52
CA PHE A 310 -16.73 -21.87 -4.23
C PHE A 310 -15.22 -22.05 -4.18
N ALA A 311 -14.74 -23.16 -3.65
CA ALA A 311 -13.32 -23.35 -3.37
C ALA A 311 -12.78 -24.64 -4.00
N GLY A 312 -11.56 -24.58 -4.51
CA GLY A 312 -10.79 -25.73 -4.97
C GLY A 312 -9.40 -25.75 -4.32
N ASP A 313 -9.04 -26.89 -3.73
CA ASP A 313 -7.67 -27.17 -3.23
C ASP A 313 -7.38 -28.66 -3.48
N ILE A 314 -6.85 -28.98 -4.66
CA ILE A 314 -6.54 -30.38 -5.05
C ILE A 314 -5.13 -30.81 -4.63
N THR A 315 -4.29 -29.87 -4.20
CA THR A 315 -2.87 -30.09 -3.90
C THR A 315 -2.68 -30.37 -2.42
N LYS A 316 -3.21 -29.50 -1.57
CA LYS A 316 -3.12 -29.62 -0.11
C LYS A 316 -4.39 -30.19 0.50
N GLY A 317 -5.47 -30.28 -0.27
CA GLY A 317 -6.73 -30.87 0.16
C GLY A 317 -7.30 -30.12 1.35
N ASN A 318 -7.50 -30.81 2.46
CA ASN A 318 -8.11 -30.22 3.66
C ASN A 318 -7.15 -29.35 4.49
N GLN A 319 -5.86 -29.26 4.16
CA GLN A 319 -4.90 -28.57 5.01
C GLN A 319 -5.16 -27.06 5.09
N THR A 320 -5.49 -26.42 3.97
CA THR A 320 -5.69 -24.95 3.93
C THR A 320 -7.15 -24.57 4.21
N LEU A 321 -8.08 -25.11 3.41
CA LEU A 321 -9.48 -24.69 3.42
C LEU A 321 -10.40 -25.68 4.17
N GLY A 322 -9.88 -26.83 4.61
CA GLY A 322 -10.63 -27.79 5.43
C GLY A 322 -11.20 -27.19 6.72
N PRO A 323 -10.46 -26.34 7.47
CA PRO A 323 -10.98 -25.68 8.66
C PRO A 323 -12.23 -24.81 8.44
N MET A 324 -12.47 -24.35 7.22
CA MET A 324 -13.62 -23.51 6.87
C MET A 324 -14.68 -24.24 6.04
N ARG A 325 -14.56 -25.55 5.86
CA ARG A 325 -15.44 -26.37 4.99
C ARG A 325 -16.93 -26.10 5.20
N GLU A 326 -17.36 -25.95 6.45
CA GLU A 326 -18.76 -25.68 6.81
C GLU A 326 -19.29 -24.34 6.26
N SER A 327 -18.41 -23.35 6.06
CA SER A 327 -18.75 -22.02 5.52
C SER A 327 -18.57 -21.90 4.01
N LEU A 328 -18.06 -22.94 3.34
CA LEU A 328 -17.86 -22.95 1.89
C LEU A 328 -19.10 -23.57 1.23
N HIS A 329 -19.62 -22.91 0.19
CA HIS A 329 -20.84 -23.36 -0.50
C HIS A 329 -20.56 -24.59 -1.35
N ARG A 330 -19.31 -24.73 -1.80
CA ARG A 330 -18.78 -25.93 -2.44
C ARG A 330 -17.28 -25.94 -2.24
N PHE A 331 -16.73 -27.07 -1.78
CA PHE A 331 -15.31 -27.23 -1.59
C PHE A 331 -14.80 -28.53 -2.20
N GLU A 332 -14.05 -28.41 -3.29
CA GLU A 332 -13.54 -29.52 -4.07
C GLU A 332 -12.06 -29.78 -3.78
N THR A 333 -11.74 -31.02 -3.40
CA THR A 333 -10.37 -31.46 -3.14
C THR A 333 -9.89 -32.54 -4.12
N SER A 334 -10.63 -32.75 -5.22
CA SER A 334 -10.32 -33.76 -6.24
C SER A 334 -10.30 -33.12 -7.63
N LYS A 335 -9.51 -33.69 -8.55
CA LYS A 335 -9.47 -33.25 -9.95
C LYS A 335 -10.85 -33.31 -10.62
N PRO A 336 -11.62 -34.42 -10.53
CA PRO A 336 -12.96 -34.46 -11.13
C PRO A 336 -13.91 -33.43 -10.52
N GLY A 337 -13.84 -33.25 -9.19
CA GLY A 337 -14.67 -32.30 -8.46
C GLY A 337 -14.44 -30.85 -8.88
N VAL A 338 -13.17 -30.40 -8.91
CA VAL A 338 -12.85 -29.02 -9.30
C VAL A 338 -13.22 -28.75 -10.76
N LYS A 339 -13.04 -29.74 -11.65
CA LYS A 339 -13.47 -29.65 -13.06
C LYS A 339 -14.97 -29.48 -13.20
N ALA A 340 -15.74 -30.29 -12.47
CA ALA A 340 -17.19 -30.17 -12.44
C ALA A 340 -17.63 -28.80 -11.90
N MET A 341 -17.02 -28.33 -10.80
CA MET A 341 -17.32 -27.02 -10.23
C MET A 341 -17.09 -25.87 -11.22
N LEU A 342 -15.94 -25.85 -11.89
CA LEU A 342 -15.63 -24.81 -12.87
C LEU A 342 -16.57 -24.87 -14.08
N ALA A 343 -16.91 -26.06 -14.56
CA ALA A 343 -17.86 -26.24 -15.66
C ALA A 343 -19.27 -25.75 -15.28
N ASP A 344 -19.73 -26.10 -14.07
CA ASP A 344 -21.05 -25.70 -13.57
C ASP A 344 -21.14 -24.17 -13.40
N LEU A 345 -20.11 -23.55 -12.82
CA LEU A 345 -20.03 -22.09 -12.67
C LEU A 345 -20.02 -21.39 -14.04
N GLN A 346 -19.22 -21.89 -14.98
CA GLN A 346 -19.14 -21.34 -16.33
C GLN A 346 -20.49 -21.38 -17.04
N ALA A 347 -21.24 -22.48 -16.92
CA ALA A 347 -22.55 -22.64 -17.55
C ALA A 347 -23.58 -21.60 -17.08
N GLN A 348 -23.38 -21.02 -15.89
CA GLN A 348 -24.29 -20.02 -15.32
C GLN A 348 -23.88 -18.56 -15.63
N ILE A 349 -22.72 -18.32 -16.25
CA ILE A 349 -22.26 -16.95 -16.54
C ILE A 349 -23.25 -16.21 -17.45
N LYS A 350 -23.67 -16.82 -18.58
CA LYS A 350 -24.60 -16.19 -19.52
C LYS A 350 -26.02 -16.01 -18.93
N PRO A 351 -26.61 -17.00 -18.23
CA PRO A 351 -27.86 -16.78 -17.49
C PRO A 351 -27.79 -15.61 -16.51
N ARG A 352 -26.70 -15.47 -15.76
CA ARG A 352 -26.52 -14.38 -14.79
C ARG A 352 -26.40 -13.02 -15.46
N THR A 353 -25.64 -12.91 -16.55
CA THR A 353 -25.55 -11.63 -17.29
C THR A 353 -26.85 -11.27 -17.98
N ASN A 354 -27.62 -12.24 -18.49
CA ASN A 354 -28.97 -12.00 -19.02
C ASN A 354 -29.93 -11.50 -17.93
N TYR A 355 -29.86 -12.05 -16.72
CA TYR A 355 -30.65 -11.57 -15.58
C TYR A 355 -30.33 -10.11 -15.24
N LEU A 356 -29.04 -9.75 -15.20
CA LEU A 356 -28.61 -8.37 -14.95
C LEU A 356 -29.06 -7.43 -16.08
N ALA A 357 -28.90 -7.84 -17.33
CA ALA A 357 -29.35 -7.08 -18.50
C ALA A 357 -30.88 -6.86 -18.49
N GLY A 358 -31.66 -7.87 -18.10
CA GLY A 358 -33.11 -7.75 -17.92
C GLY A 358 -33.53 -6.76 -16.83
N LYS A 359 -32.61 -6.34 -15.96
CA LYS A 359 -32.79 -5.27 -14.96
C LYS A 359 -32.12 -3.95 -15.35
N GLY A 360 -31.62 -3.81 -16.59
CA GLY A 360 -30.86 -2.64 -17.03
C GLY A 360 -29.48 -2.49 -16.38
N LEU A 361 -28.96 -3.54 -15.72
CA LEU A 361 -27.68 -3.50 -15.03
C LEU A 361 -26.56 -4.06 -15.92
N GLN A 362 -25.51 -3.26 -16.15
CA GLN A 362 -24.33 -3.70 -16.90
C GLN A 362 -23.41 -4.65 -16.11
N LYS A 363 -23.48 -4.58 -14.78
CA LYS A 363 -22.66 -5.36 -13.85
C LYS A 363 -23.41 -5.61 -12.55
N TRP A 364 -22.94 -6.57 -11.77
CA TRP A 364 -23.44 -6.80 -10.43
C TRP A 364 -23.31 -5.54 -9.56
N VAL A 365 -24.39 -5.23 -8.84
CA VAL A 365 -24.44 -4.23 -7.78
C VAL A 365 -25.13 -4.85 -6.55
N LYS A 366 -24.85 -4.31 -5.37
CA LYS A 366 -25.52 -4.71 -4.12
C LYS A 366 -27.03 -4.62 -4.31
N GLY A 367 -27.76 -5.66 -3.90
CA GLY A 367 -29.22 -5.69 -3.99
C GLY A 367 -29.81 -6.09 -5.36
N CYS A 368 -28.99 -6.40 -6.38
CA CYS A 368 -29.53 -6.79 -7.69
C CYS A 368 -30.33 -8.12 -7.70
N GLY A 369 -30.24 -8.89 -6.61
CA GLY A 369 -30.90 -10.20 -6.44
C GLY A 369 -30.03 -11.40 -6.82
N LEU A 370 -28.79 -11.19 -7.27
CA LEU A 370 -27.80 -12.26 -7.41
C LEU A 370 -26.86 -12.29 -6.22
N THR A 371 -26.58 -13.48 -5.69
CA THR A 371 -25.49 -13.67 -4.71
C THR A 371 -24.15 -13.50 -5.42
N TYR A 372 -23.22 -12.73 -4.84
CA TYR A 372 -21.88 -12.56 -5.40
C TYR A 372 -21.05 -13.83 -5.22
N TRP A 373 -20.28 -14.20 -6.23
CA TRP A 373 -19.45 -15.41 -6.19
C TRP A 373 -17.99 -15.11 -5.91
N ILE A 374 -17.42 -15.77 -4.90
CA ILE A 374 -15.98 -15.86 -4.69
C ILE A 374 -15.54 -17.26 -5.09
N VAL A 375 -14.74 -17.35 -6.15
CA VAL A 375 -14.14 -18.60 -6.61
C VAL A 375 -12.69 -18.63 -6.16
N TRP A 376 -12.40 -19.34 -5.07
CA TRP A 376 -11.05 -19.46 -4.51
C TRP A 376 -10.35 -20.71 -5.04
N LEU A 377 -9.27 -20.53 -5.80
CA LEU A 377 -8.47 -21.61 -6.37
C LEU A 377 -7.10 -21.60 -5.67
N GLU A 378 -6.94 -22.49 -4.68
CA GLU A 378 -5.69 -22.66 -3.94
C GLU A 378 -4.71 -23.49 -4.75
N GLU A 379 -3.46 -23.01 -4.88
CA GLU A 379 -2.43 -23.58 -5.77
C GLU A 379 -2.96 -23.78 -7.20
N PHE A 380 -3.41 -22.66 -7.79
CA PHE A 380 -4.02 -22.60 -9.11
C PHE A 380 -3.27 -23.35 -10.23
N PRO A 381 -1.92 -23.35 -10.31
CA PRO A 381 -1.21 -24.07 -11.36
C PRO A 381 -1.58 -25.54 -11.45
N ASP A 382 -1.72 -26.23 -10.31
CA ASP A 382 -2.11 -27.65 -10.28
C ASP A 382 -3.55 -27.85 -10.78
N ILE A 383 -4.45 -26.92 -10.45
CA ILE A 383 -5.84 -26.92 -10.93
C ILE A 383 -5.86 -26.71 -12.44
N PHE A 384 -5.09 -25.74 -12.95
CA PHE A 384 -5.02 -25.43 -14.37
C PHE A 384 -4.42 -26.58 -15.19
N ASP A 385 -3.38 -27.25 -14.66
CA ASP A 385 -2.77 -28.44 -15.27
C ASP A 385 -3.69 -29.67 -15.25
N ALA A 386 -4.68 -29.71 -14.34
CA ALA A 386 -5.70 -30.76 -14.33
C ALA A 386 -6.79 -30.57 -15.41
N LEU A 387 -6.89 -29.37 -16.00
CA LEU A 387 -7.82 -29.08 -17.08
C LEU A 387 -7.23 -29.55 -18.43
N SER A 388 -8.10 -30.07 -19.31
CA SER A 388 -7.76 -30.24 -20.72
C SER A 388 -7.67 -28.89 -21.44
N ASP A 389 -7.02 -28.84 -22.60
CA ASP A 389 -6.84 -27.60 -23.38
C ASP A 389 -8.18 -26.87 -23.62
N ALA A 390 -9.25 -27.60 -23.98
CA ALA A 390 -10.58 -27.03 -24.17
C ALA A 390 -11.20 -26.49 -22.87
N GLU A 391 -10.90 -27.11 -21.72
CA GLU A 391 -11.36 -26.64 -20.41
C GLU A 391 -10.55 -25.42 -19.94
N GLN A 392 -9.26 -25.34 -20.28
CA GLN A 392 -8.43 -24.17 -20.02
C GLN A 392 -8.94 -22.95 -20.80
N GLU A 393 -9.24 -23.09 -22.09
CA GLU A 393 -9.82 -22.01 -22.91
C GLU A 393 -11.16 -21.53 -22.34
N ARG A 394 -11.99 -22.48 -21.93
CA ARG A 394 -13.27 -22.22 -21.26
C ARG A 394 -13.09 -21.47 -19.93
N PHE A 395 -12.13 -21.88 -19.10
CA PHE A 395 -11.79 -21.17 -17.88
C PHE A 395 -11.33 -19.74 -18.15
N LEU A 396 -10.47 -19.52 -19.15
CA LEU A 396 -10.02 -18.19 -19.54
C LEU A 396 -11.17 -17.32 -20.07
N SER A 397 -12.13 -17.92 -20.78
CA SER A 397 -13.37 -17.24 -21.19
C SER A 397 -14.22 -16.84 -19.98
N MET A 398 -14.39 -17.74 -19.00
CA MET A 398 -15.08 -17.45 -17.75
C MET A 398 -14.41 -16.32 -16.97
N LEU A 399 -13.07 -16.35 -16.86
CA LEU A 399 -12.29 -15.31 -16.19
C LEU A 399 -12.54 -13.91 -16.77
N LYS A 400 -12.79 -13.79 -18.08
CA LYS A 400 -13.12 -12.49 -18.70
C LYS A 400 -14.54 -12.01 -18.37
N ALA A 401 -15.49 -12.93 -18.25
CA ALA A 401 -16.91 -12.60 -18.20
C ALA A 401 -17.49 -12.56 -16.77
N ILE A 402 -16.90 -13.31 -15.83
CA ILE A 402 -17.46 -13.50 -14.48
C ILE A 402 -17.50 -12.22 -13.65
N ARG A 403 -16.57 -11.28 -13.90
CA ARG A 403 -16.55 -9.95 -13.26
C ARG A 403 -17.90 -9.24 -13.40
N SER A 404 -18.44 -9.17 -14.62
CA SER A 404 -19.73 -8.52 -14.88
C SER A 404 -20.90 -9.38 -14.39
N ALA A 405 -20.77 -10.71 -14.41
CA ALA A 405 -21.77 -11.66 -13.91
C ALA A 405 -21.86 -11.73 -12.36
N GLY A 406 -21.11 -10.89 -11.65
CA GLY A 406 -21.11 -10.84 -10.19
C GLY A 406 -20.28 -11.92 -9.53
N GLY A 407 -19.02 -12.07 -9.96
CA GLY A 407 -18.06 -12.92 -9.26
C GLY A 407 -16.60 -12.49 -9.41
N THR A 408 -15.80 -12.92 -8.43
CA THR A 408 -14.35 -12.74 -8.37
C THR A 408 -13.68 -14.11 -8.30
N ILE A 409 -12.68 -14.32 -9.16
CA ILE A 409 -11.76 -15.46 -9.05
C ILE A 409 -10.52 -15.01 -8.29
N VAL A 410 -10.15 -15.77 -7.26
CA VAL A 410 -8.89 -15.62 -6.52
C VAL A 410 -8.01 -16.82 -6.84
N MET A 411 -6.79 -16.55 -7.31
CA MET A 411 -5.81 -17.57 -7.68
C MET A 411 -4.59 -17.45 -6.78
N SER A 412 -4.38 -18.45 -5.93
CA SER A 412 -3.22 -18.53 -5.04
C SER A 412 -2.16 -19.42 -5.69
N LEU A 413 -0.88 -19.01 -5.66
CA LEU A 413 0.22 -19.77 -6.26
C LEU A 413 1.59 -19.40 -5.66
N GLN A 414 2.57 -20.28 -5.82
CA GLN A 414 3.94 -20.01 -5.35
C GLN A 414 4.73 -19.09 -6.29
N ARG A 415 4.63 -19.31 -7.60
CA ARG A 415 5.30 -18.52 -8.64
C ARG A 415 4.32 -18.29 -9.78
N SER A 416 4.23 -17.07 -10.30
CA SER A 416 3.32 -16.75 -11.42
C SER A 416 4.10 -16.47 -12.72
N ASP A 417 5.04 -17.36 -13.05
CA ASP A 417 5.75 -17.29 -14.33
C ASP A 417 4.84 -17.70 -15.49
N TYR A 418 5.34 -17.52 -16.72
CA TYR A 418 4.59 -17.79 -17.95
C TYR A 418 4.20 -19.26 -18.17
N SER A 419 4.81 -20.19 -17.43
CA SER A 419 4.49 -21.61 -17.50
C SER A 419 3.31 -21.99 -16.60
N GLN A 420 3.10 -21.23 -15.53
CA GLN A 420 2.10 -21.51 -14.48
C GLN A 420 0.87 -20.61 -14.56
N MET A 421 0.97 -19.44 -15.19
CA MET A 421 -0.14 -18.50 -15.37
C MET A 421 -0.17 -17.94 -16.81
N PRO A 422 -1.25 -18.15 -17.58
CA PRO A 422 -1.38 -17.56 -18.91
C PRO A 422 -1.31 -16.02 -18.84
N THR A 423 -0.60 -15.39 -19.79
CA THR A 423 -0.44 -13.92 -19.88
C THR A 423 -1.78 -13.18 -19.85
N LEU A 424 -2.78 -13.75 -20.54
CA LEU A 424 -4.14 -13.23 -20.60
C LEU A 424 -4.82 -13.19 -19.23
N ALA A 425 -4.56 -14.19 -18.38
CA ALA A 425 -5.05 -14.17 -17.00
C ALA A 425 -4.29 -13.11 -16.19
N ARG A 426 -2.95 -13.05 -16.30
CA ARG A 426 -2.12 -12.11 -15.53
C ARG A 426 -2.53 -10.64 -15.66
N GLY A 427 -2.91 -10.20 -16.87
CA GLY A 427 -3.32 -8.81 -17.13
C GLY A 427 -4.68 -8.41 -16.53
N GLN A 428 -5.43 -9.36 -15.96
CA GLN A 428 -6.76 -9.12 -15.37
C GLN A 428 -6.77 -9.19 -13.84
N LEU A 429 -5.62 -9.50 -13.21
CA LEU A 429 -5.54 -9.75 -11.76
C LEU A 429 -4.91 -8.59 -11.02
N ALA A 430 -5.60 -8.12 -9.98
CA ALA A 430 -4.99 -7.44 -8.86
C ALA A 430 -3.91 -8.32 -8.23
N LYS A 431 -2.93 -7.70 -7.56
CA LYS A 431 -1.71 -8.37 -7.10
C LYS A 431 -1.57 -8.26 -5.59
N MET A 432 -1.66 -9.39 -4.89
CA MET A 432 -1.23 -9.52 -3.51
C MET A 432 0.02 -10.40 -3.45
N CYS A 433 1.17 -9.78 -3.16
CA CYS A 433 2.47 -10.45 -3.17
C CYS A 433 3.02 -10.56 -1.75
N PHE A 434 3.02 -11.77 -1.22
CA PHE A 434 3.73 -12.14 0.01
C PHE A 434 5.22 -12.30 -0.28
N GLY A 435 6.01 -12.57 0.76
CA GLY A 435 7.46 -12.74 0.57
C GLY A 435 7.81 -13.88 -0.39
N VAL A 436 8.83 -13.63 -1.20
CA VAL A 436 9.34 -14.49 -2.28
C VAL A 436 10.86 -14.65 -2.13
N ASP A 437 11.46 -15.59 -2.87
CA ASP A 437 12.87 -15.93 -2.69
C ASP A 437 13.83 -14.96 -3.41
N SER A 438 13.38 -14.40 -4.54
CA SER A 438 14.26 -13.62 -5.43
C SER A 438 13.55 -12.39 -6.02
N PRO A 439 14.31 -11.38 -6.49
CA PRO A 439 13.75 -10.25 -7.23
C PRO A 439 13.05 -10.67 -8.53
N ALA A 440 13.52 -11.76 -9.18
CA ALA A 440 12.87 -12.32 -10.36
C ALA A 440 11.45 -12.81 -10.02
N ASP A 441 11.29 -13.51 -8.89
CA ASP A 441 9.97 -13.94 -8.41
C ASP A 441 9.08 -12.76 -8.04
N ALA A 442 9.66 -11.71 -7.45
CA ALA A 442 8.93 -10.49 -7.13
C ALA A 442 8.31 -9.85 -8.38
N SER A 443 9.02 -9.85 -9.51
CA SER A 443 8.51 -9.28 -10.78
C SER A 443 7.26 -9.99 -11.33
N PHE A 444 7.05 -11.25 -10.95
CA PHE A 444 5.85 -12.00 -11.32
C PHE A 444 4.69 -11.74 -10.36
N GLY A 445 4.99 -11.59 -9.06
CA GLY A 445 4.00 -11.41 -8.00
C GLY A 445 3.46 -9.99 -7.88
N LEU A 446 4.26 -8.98 -8.23
CA LEU A 446 3.93 -7.56 -8.16
C LEU A 446 3.35 -7.03 -9.47
N SER A 447 2.56 -5.96 -9.39
CA SER A 447 2.20 -5.18 -10.57
C SER A 447 3.38 -4.33 -11.06
N GLU A 448 3.31 -3.81 -12.29
CA GLU A 448 4.31 -2.85 -12.79
C GLU A 448 4.38 -1.61 -11.89
N ARG A 449 3.22 -1.09 -11.48
CA ARG A 449 3.11 0.07 -10.57
C ARG A 449 3.84 -0.17 -9.24
N GLN A 450 3.70 -1.38 -8.67
CA GLN A 450 4.39 -1.74 -7.44
C GLN A 450 5.91 -1.85 -7.64
N GLN A 451 6.35 -2.39 -8.77
CA GLN A 451 7.78 -2.51 -9.11
C GLN A 451 8.40 -1.13 -9.30
N ASP A 452 7.73 -0.25 -10.06
CA ASP A 452 8.16 1.12 -10.28
C ASP A 452 8.21 1.91 -8.97
N ALA A 453 7.24 1.68 -8.08
CA ALA A 453 7.21 2.26 -6.75
C ALA A 453 8.19 1.61 -5.75
N GLY A 454 9.01 0.65 -6.19
CA GLY A 454 10.09 0.07 -5.40
C GLY A 454 9.66 -0.95 -4.34
N ALA A 455 8.55 -1.66 -4.55
CA ALA A 455 8.14 -2.77 -3.67
C ALA A 455 9.13 -3.94 -3.76
N ARG A 456 9.61 -4.45 -2.61
CA ARG A 456 10.67 -5.48 -2.51
C ARG A 456 10.31 -6.64 -1.57
N PRO A 457 9.36 -7.52 -1.92
CA PRO A 457 8.89 -8.61 -1.06
C PRO A 457 9.96 -9.68 -0.79
N GLU A 458 10.99 -9.76 -1.62
CA GLU A 458 12.12 -10.66 -1.44
C GLU A 458 13.04 -10.28 -0.27
N LEU A 459 12.93 -9.06 0.28
CA LEU A 459 13.75 -8.64 1.43
C LEU A 459 13.36 -9.35 2.73
N TRP A 460 12.14 -9.88 2.82
CA TRP A 460 11.67 -10.59 4.01
C TRP A 460 11.31 -12.06 3.79
N THR A 461 11.24 -12.52 2.54
CA THR A 461 11.08 -13.93 2.17
C THR A 461 9.99 -14.62 3.01
N ASN A 462 10.26 -15.78 3.63
CA ASN A 462 9.39 -16.43 4.61
C ASN A 462 9.80 -16.11 6.06
N ALA A 463 10.79 -15.24 6.28
CA ALA A 463 11.22 -14.82 7.61
C ALA A 463 10.20 -13.89 8.29
N GLN A 464 9.31 -13.25 7.52
CA GLN A 464 8.17 -12.47 8.05
C GLN A 464 6.83 -12.98 7.50
N PRO A 465 6.32 -14.13 7.98
CA PRO A 465 5.05 -14.67 7.51
C PRO A 465 3.89 -13.69 7.72
N GLY A 466 3.06 -13.55 6.70
CA GLY A 466 1.88 -12.68 6.69
C GLY A 466 2.16 -11.25 6.21
N MET A 467 3.41 -10.88 5.93
CA MET A 467 3.72 -9.62 5.25
C MET A 467 3.51 -9.72 3.74
N ALA A 468 2.91 -8.68 3.16
CA ALA A 468 2.64 -8.60 1.73
C ALA A 468 2.65 -7.15 1.21
N TYR A 469 2.61 -7.01 -0.11
CA TYR A 469 2.12 -5.81 -0.80
C TYR A 469 0.78 -6.13 -1.48
N LEU A 470 -0.07 -5.12 -1.65
CA LEU A 470 -1.34 -5.25 -2.34
C LEU A 470 -1.55 -4.08 -3.30
N ASP A 471 -1.79 -4.39 -4.57
CA ASP A 471 -2.26 -3.46 -5.59
C ASP A 471 -3.57 -3.99 -6.18
N ALA A 472 -4.63 -3.20 -6.02
CA ALA A 472 -5.95 -3.50 -6.53
C ALA A 472 -6.71 -2.18 -6.78
N PRO A 473 -7.75 -2.17 -7.63
CA PRO A 473 -8.51 -0.96 -7.95
C PRO A 473 -9.06 -0.17 -6.75
N SER A 474 -9.36 -0.83 -5.63
CA SER A 474 -9.86 -0.18 -4.42
C SER A 474 -8.76 0.34 -3.49
N ILE A 475 -7.48 0.09 -3.80
CA ILE A 475 -6.34 0.47 -2.96
C ILE A 475 -5.78 1.80 -3.49
N PRO A 476 -5.67 2.82 -2.63
CA PRO A 476 -5.08 4.10 -3.02
C PRO A 476 -3.62 3.94 -3.50
N ASP A 477 -3.24 4.74 -4.50
CA ASP A 477 -1.90 4.70 -5.11
C ASP A 477 -0.76 4.86 -4.09
N GLU A 478 -0.98 5.68 -3.06
CA GLU A 478 -0.04 5.90 -1.96
C GLU A 478 0.21 4.67 -1.07
N ARG A 479 -0.55 3.59 -1.25
CA ARG A 479 -0.45 2.35 -0.46
C ARG A 479 0.13 1.17 -1.23
N ILE A 480 0.19 1.20 -2.56
CA ILE A 480 0.53 0.02 -3.37
C ILE A 480 1.94 -0.53 -3.08
N ALA A 481 2.87 0.36 -2.71
CA ALA A 481 4.24 0.03 -2.29
C ALA A 481 4.46 0.13 -0.77
N MET A 482 3.39 0.29 0.02
CA MET A 482 3.46 0.23 1.47
C MET A 482 3.30 -1.23 1.91
N PRO A 483 4.23 -1.79 2.71
CA PRO A 483 4.03 -3.12 3.26
C PRO A 483 2.77 -3.19 4.13
N LEU A 484 2.07 -4.31 4.07
CA LEU A 484 0.99 -4.66 5.00
C LEU A 484 1.33 -5.94 5.74
N ARG A 485 0.70 -6.15 6.91
CA ARG A 485 0.71 -7.42 7.62
C ARG A 485 -0.72 -7.92 7.86
N THR A 486 -0.97 -9.13 7.39
CA THR A 486 -2.21 -9.87 7.62
C THR A 486 -2.28 -10.41 9.05
N PHE A 487 -3.50 -10.62 9.56
CA PHE A 487 -3.66 -11.07 10.94
C PHE A 487 -3.34 -12.56 11.14
N ALA A 488 -2.91 -12.87 12.36
CA ALA A 488 -2.67 -14.22 12.86
C ALA A 488 -3.92 -14.77 13.56
N TRP A 489 -4.39 -15.93 13.10
CA TRP A 489 -5.60 -16.58 13.61
C TRP A 489 -5.39 -17.38 14.91
N GLY A 490 -4.14 -17.68 15.26
CA GLY A 490 -3.80 -18.45 16.47
C GLY A 490 -2.46 -18.01 17.01
N MET A 491 -2.41 -17.80 18.33
CA MET A 491 -1.22 -17.33 19.02
C MET A 491 -0.98 -18.15 20.28
N LYS A 492 0.29 -18.46 20.56
CA LYS A 492 0.74 -19.06 21.81
C LYS A 492 1.83 -18.17 22.40
N GLY A 493 1.42 -17.30 23.33
CA GLY A 493 2.26 -16.18 23.78
C GLY A 493 2.40 -15.13 22.68
N ASP A 494 3.64 -14.82 22.28
CA ASP A 494 3.97 -13.82 21.24
C ASP A 494 4.26 -14.43 19.86
N ARG A 495 4.04 -15.74 19.70
CA ARG A 495 4.28 -16.48 18.46
C ARG A 495 3.00 -17.05 17.87
N PHE A 496 3.00 -17.19 16.55
CA PHE A 496 1.96 -17.90 15.82
C PHE A 496 1.95 -19.39 16.18
N ASP A 497 0.76 -19.99 16.26
CA ASP A 497 0.56 -21.40 16.56
C ASP A 497 -0.49 -22.00 15.62
N ASP A 498 -0.11 -23.04 14.88
CA ASP A 498 -0.93 -23.66 13.84
C ASP A 498 -2.19 -24.34 14.41
N GLU A 499 -2.07 -25.03 15.54
CA GLU A 499 -3.19 -25.78 16.14
C GLU A 499 -4.25 -24.81 16.65
N ALA A 500 -3.82 -23.77 17.39
CA ALA A 500 -4.69 -22.70 17.84
C ALA A 500 -5.36 -21.97 16.67
N ALA A 501 -4.62 -21.74 15.57
CA ALA A 501 -5.17 -21.07 14.39
C ALA A 501 -6.25 -21.92 13.72
N ASN A 502 -5.99 -23.21 13.53
CA ASN A 502 -6.96 -24.16 12.96
C ASN A 502 -8.22 -24.28 13.83
N GLN A 503 -8.07 -24.32 15.15
CA GLN A 503 -9.20 -24.34 16.07
C GLN A 503 -10.01 -23.05 15.95
N ALA A 504 -9.37 -21.88 16.01
CA ALA A 504 -10.03 -20.59 15.91
C ALA A 504 -10.78 -20.41 14.58
N MET A 505 -10.19 -20.86 13.46
CA MET A 505 -10.86 -20.82 12.16
C MET A 505 -12.07 -21.76 12.11
N ARG A 506 -11.96 -22.99 12.64
CA ARG A 506 -13.11 -23.93 12.73
C ARG A 506 -14.26 -23.36 13.55
N GLU A 507 -13.95 -22.80 14.72
CA GLU A 507 -14.94 -22.15 15.58
C GLU A 507 -15.56 -20.91 14.92
N HIS A 508 -14.79 -20.19 14.11
CA HIS A 508 -15.32 -19.08 13.33
C HIS A 508 -16.24 -19.54 12.19
N ALA A 509 -15.83 -20.56 11.44
CA ALA A 509 -16.61 -21.13 10.35
C ALA A 509 -17.94 -21.74 10.83
N ALA A 510 -17.92 -22.46 11.96
CA ALA A 510 -19.12 -23.04 12.57
C ALA A 510 -20.16 -21.98 13.01
N ARG A 511 -19.76 -20.72 13.23
CA ARG A 511 -20.69 -19.62 13.50
C ARG A 511 -21.33 -19.04 12.24
N TRP A 512 -20.78 -19.34 11.07
CA TRP A 512 -21.23 -18.83 9.78
C TRP A 512 -21.31 -19.98 8.76
N PRO A 513 -22.12 -21.02 9.03
CA PRO A 513 -22.25 -22.15 8.11
C PRO A 513 -22.90 -21.67 6.80
N ALA A 514 -22.43 -22.22 5.67
CA ALA A 514 -23.00 -21.90 4.36
C ALA A 514 -24.47 -22.32 4.26
N ALA A 515 -24.87 -23.38 4.97
CA ALA A 515 -26.26 -23.85 5.02
C ALA A 515 -27.26 -22.78 5.50
N ASP A 516 -26.84 -21.91 6.41
CA ASP A 516 -27.69 -20.86 6.99
C ASP A 516 -27.81 -19.63 6.09
N LYS A 517 -26.97 -19.53 5.05
CA LYS A 517 -27.02 -18.39 4.14
C LYS A 517 -28.21 -18.47 3.19
N LYS A 518 -28.80 -17.31 2.98
CA LYS A 518 -29.83 -17.06 1.98
C LYS A 518 -29.15 -16.69 0.67
N VAL A 519 -29.26 -17.55 -0.33
CA VAL A 519 -28.61 -17.35 -1.63
C VAL A 519 -29.61 -17.46 -2.77
N ASP A 520 -29.29 -16.86 -3.92
CA ASP A 520 -30.15 -16.96 -5.10
C ASP A 520 -30.34 -18.42 -5.55
N PRO A 521 -31.44 -18.75 -6.25
CA PRO A 521 -31.77 -20.14 -6.61
C PRO A 521 -30.68 -20.84 -7.43
N THR A 522 -29.96 -20.10 -8.28
CA THR A 522 -28.87 -20.67 -9.08
C THR A 522 -27.70 -21.04 -8.19
N THR A 523 -27.32 -20.14 -7.28
CA THR A 523 -26.26 -20.39 -6.29
C THR A 523 -26.59 -21.56 -5.36
N ALA A 524 -27.85 -21.68 -4.90
CA ALA A 524 -28.27 -22.79 -4.04
C ALA A 524 -28.13 -24.16 -4.72
N ARG A 525 -28.44 -24.25 -6.01
CA ARG A 525 -28.29 -25.47 -6.81
C ARG A 525 -26.83 -25.85 -7.06
N LEU A 526 -25.95 -24.87 -7.19
CA LEU A 526 -24.52 -25.08 -7.40
C LEU A 526 -23.77 -25.45 -6.12
N ALA A 527 -24.34 -25.11 -4.96
CA ALA A 527 -23.76 -25.45 -3.68
C ALA A 527 -23.82 -26.97 -3.43
N LEU A 528 -22.70 -27.52 -2.96
CA LEU A 528 -22.56 -28.91 -2.53
C LEU A 528 -21.99 -28.89 -1.10
N LEU A 529 -22.89 -28.93 -0.12
CA LEU A 529 -22.53 -28.94 1.29
C LEU A 529 -22.36 -30.37 1.80
N ASP A 530 -21.59 -30.52 2.88
CA ASP A 530 -21.45 -31.79 3.57
C ASP A 530 -22.83 -32.32 4.02
N GLY A 531 -23.01 -33.63 3.89
CA GLY A 531 -24.29 -34.30 4.20
C GLY A 531 -25.39 -34.10 3.14
N GLY A 532 -25.09 -33.52 1.98
CA GLY A 532 -26.07 -33.33 0.89
C GLY A 532 -27.10 -32.23 1.18
N THR A 533 -26.80 -31.34 2.12
CA THR A 533 -27.64 -30.18 2.43
C THR A 533 -27.47 -29.10 1.37
N HIS A 534 -28.46 -28.23 1.23
CA HIS A 534 -28.40 -27.07 0.33
C HIS A 534 -28.73 -25.80 1.13
N PRO A 535 -28.05 -24.67 0.85
CA PRO A 535 -28.41 -23.39 1.44
C PRO A 535 -29.83 -22.99 1.01
N ARG A 536 -30.50 -22.18 1.82
CA ARG A 536 -31.89 -21.81 1.56
C ARG A 536 -31.98 -20.92 0.31
N ALA A 537 -32.60 -21.45 -0.75
CA ALA A 537 -32.87 -20.71 -1.97
C ALA A 537 -33.90 -19.61 -1.70
N THR A 538 -33.46 -18.37 -1.76
CA THR A 538 -34.32 -17.18 -1.70
C THR A 538 -33.68 -16.12 -2.57
N TRP A 539 -34.47 -15.40 -3.37
CA TRP A 539 -33.96 -14.14 -3.93
C TRP A 539 -33.50 -13.27 -2.75
N PRO A 540 -32.22 -12.84 -2.70
CA PRO A 540 -31.77 -11.87 -1.71
C PRO A 540 -32.75 -10.71 -1.74
N VAL A 541 -33.32 -10.38 -0.57
CA VAL A 541 -34.35 -9.36 -0.41
C VAL A 541 -33.95 -8.11 -1.19
N GLU A 542 -34.84 -7.66 -2.08
CA GLU A 542 -34.85 -6.30 -2.62
C GLU A 542 -35.02 -5.40 -1.39
N LEU A 543 -33.89 -4.98 -0.80
CA LEU A 543 -33.93 -4.10 0.36
C LEU A 543 -34.38 -2.74 -0.16
N GLU A 544 -35.69 -2.49 -0.12
CA GLU A 544 -36.24 -1.15 -0.04
C GLU A 544 -35.46 -0.42 1.07
N GLU A 545 -34.70 0.60 0.69
CA GLU A 545 -34.20 1.56 1.66
C GLU A 545 -35.42 2.26 2.29
N PRO A 546 -35.45 2.47 3.62
CA PRO A 546 -36.52 3.25 4.23
C PRO A 546 -36.26 4.72 3.91
N HIS A 547 -36.78 5.20 2.78
CA HIS A 547 -37.05 6.61 2.59
C HIS A 547 -38.55 6.84 2.56
N GLN A 548 -38.98 7.72 3.46
CA GLN A 548 -40.35 8.16 3.60
C GLN A 548 -40.87 8.61 2.24
N ALA A 549 -42.02 8.05 1.85
CA ALA A 549 -42.84 8.58 0.79
C ALA A 549 -43.17 10.04 1.12
N ASP A 550 -42.76 10.95 0.23
CA ASP A 550 -43.49 12.17 -0.03
C ASP A 550 -44.35 11.89 -1.27
N PRO A 551 -45.68 11.71 -1.14
CA PRO A 551 -46.55 11.39 -2.25
C PRO A 551 -47.05 12.70 -2.86
N ASP A 552 -46.19 13.38 -3.62
CA ASP A 552 -46.62 14.43 -4.57
C ASP A 552 -45.50 14.72 -5.59
N GLN A 553 -45.44 13.88 -6.62
CA GLN A 553 -45.10 14.26 -7.99
C GLN A 553 -45.28 13.04 -8.91
N ASN A 554 -46.49 12.92 -9.46
CA ASN A 554 -46.78 12.07 -10.59
C ASN A 554 -46.51 12.83 -11.90
N GLU A 555 -46.05 12.08 -12.89
CA GLU A 555 -46.41 12.20 -14.31
C GLU A 555 -45.82 13.42 -15.07
N ASP A 556 -44.65 13.20 -15.65
CA ASP A 556 -44.40 13.24 -17.11
C ASP A 556 -42.89 13.36 -17.33
N ASP A 557 -42.24 12.31 -17.85
CA ASP A 557 -40.99 12.40 -18.64
C ASP A 557 -40.63 10.99 -19.16
N ASP A 558 -41.55 10.40 -19.94
CA ASP A 558 -41.22 9.36 -20.92
C ASP A 558 -40.92 10.07 -22.25
N GLU A 559 -39.72 10.64 -22.42
CA GLU A 559 -39.05 10.93 -23.70
C GLU A 559 -37.83 11.85 -23.48
N GLU A 560 -36.67 11.31 -23.07
CA GLU A 560 -35.36 11.89 -23.43
C GLU A 560 -34.18 10.96 -23.05
N VAL A 561 -34.03 9.87 -23.81
CA VAL A 561 -32.72 9.24 -23.97
C VAL A 561 -32.24 9.53 -25.38
N ARG A 562 -31.81 10.76 -25.61
CA ARG A 562 -31.04 11.12 -26.80
C ARG A 562 -29.69 11.71 -26.39
N ASN A 563 -28.67 10.89 -26.64
CA ASN A 563 -27.39 11.31 -27.18
C ASN A 563 -26.33 11.89 -26.22
N VAL A 564 -25.72 11.02 -25.40
CA VAL A 564 -24.48 11.29 -24.62
C VAL A 564 -23.25 11.49 -25.53
N ALA A 565 -23.34 11.25 -26.85
CA ALA A 565 -22.22 11.45 -27.77
C ALA A 565 -21.86 12.94 -27.96
N ALA A 566 -22.81 13.86 -27.74
CA ALA A 566 -22.59 15.29 -27.92
C ALA A 566 -21.71 15.94 -26.83
N GLU A 567 -21.51 15.29 -25.68
CA GLU A 567 -20.70 15.82 -24.57
C GLU A 567 -19.20 15.51 -24.74
N TYR A 568 -18.83 14.56 -25.61
CA TYR A 568 -17.45 14.08 -25.77
C TYR A 568 -16.88 14.21 -27.19
N LEU A 569 -17.69 14.54 -28.21
CA LEU A 569 -17.17 14.90 -29.53
C LEU A 569 -16.87 16.41 -29.60
N ALA A 570 -15.59 16.76 -29.46
CA ALA A 570 -15.09 18.13 -29.65
C ALA A 570 -14.49 18.37 -31.05
N THR A 571 -14.71 17.46 -31.99
CA THR A 571 -14.23 17.55 -33.37
C THR A 571 -15.41 17.49 -34.33
N ASP A 572 -15.46 18.44 -35.27
CA ASP A 572 -16.44 18.45 -36.34
C ASP A 572 -16.34 17.13 -37.14
N ASP A 573 -17.49 16.49 -37.36
CA ASP A 573 -17.59 15.31 -38.22
C ASP A 573 -17.11 15.67 -39.63
N PRO A 574 -16.09 15.00 -40.18
CA PRO A 574 -15.61 15.27 -41.53
C PRO A 574 -16.63 14.94 -42.63
N ASP A 575 -17.72 14.24 -42.33
CA ASP A 575 -18.78 13.92 -43.29
C ASP A 575 -20.19 13.98 -42.67
N PRO A 576 -20.71 15.19 -42.38
CA PRO A 576 -21.95 15.40 -41.62
C PRO A 576 -23.23 14.92 -42.34
N ASP A 577 -23.10 14.50 -43.60
CA ASP A 577 -24.21 13.98 -44.41
C ASP A 577 -24.41 12.46 -44.22
N VAL A 578 -23.48 11.77 -43.53
CA VAL A 578 -23.57 10.33 -43.24
C VAL A 578 -24.25 10.12 -41.89
N ILE A 579 -25.57 9.96 -41.91
CA ILE A 579 -26.38 9.66 -40.73
C ILE A 579 -26.62 8.14 -40.71
N GLY A 580 -26.10 7.45 -39.69
CA GLY A 580 -26.33 6.03 -39.46
C GLY A 580 -26.92 5.77 -38.08
N ASP A 581 -28.09 5.15 -38.00
CA ASP A 581 -28.72 4.65 -36.79
C ASP A 581 -28.27 3.20 -36.48
N LEU A 582 -28.40 2.75 -35.23
CA LEU A 582 -28.06 1.39 -34.80
C LEU A 582 -28.88 0.30 -35.52
N ASP A 583 -30.03 0.70 -36.08
CA ASP A 583 -30.98 -0.16 -36.79
C ASP A 583 -30.88 -0.01 -38.32
N ASP A 584 -29.94 0.78 -38.85
CA ASP A 584 -29.75 0.91 -40.30
C ASP A 584 -29.14 -0.36 -40.90
N GLU A 585 -29.74 -0.85 -41.98
CA GLU A 585 -29.24 -2.00 -42.74
C GLU A 585 -27.85 -1.70 -43.32
N ILE A 586 -26.85 -2.45 -42.89
CA ILE A 586 -25.51 -2.41 -43.47
C ILE A 586 -25.60 -2.92 -44.91
N PRO A 587 -25.27 -2.11 -45.93
CA PRO A 587 -25.33 -2.56 -47.31
C PRO A 587 -24.30 -3.68 -47.53
N ASP A 588 -24.77 -4.82 -48.06
CA ASP A 588 -23.88 -5.88 -48.54
C ASP A 588 -22.93 -5.32 -49.61
N LEU A 589 -21.63 -5.58 -49.43
CA LEU A 589 -20.60 -5.16 -50.37
C LEU A 589 -20.88 -5.77 -51.75
N PRO A 590 -20.72 -5.02 -52.87
CA PRO A 590 -20.92 -5.55 -54.21
C PRO A 590 -20.00 -6.75 -54.46
N ASP A 591 -20.57 -7.85 -54.94
CA ASP A 591 -19.86 -9.06 -55.40
C ASP A 591 -18.75 -8.68 -56.40
N GLY A 592 -17.49 -8.74 -55.95
CA GLY A 592 -16.36 -8.39 -56.82
C GLY A 592 -15.01 -8.16 -56.15
N GLN A 593 -14.92 -8.11 -54.82
CA GLN A 593 -13.64 -8.19 -54.11
C GLN A 593 -13.55 -9.56 -53.43
N PRO A 594 -12.41 -10.27 -53.52
CA PRO A 594 -12.34 -11.64 -53.04
C PRO A 594 -12.63 -11.67 -51.53
N PRO A 595 -13.40 -12.64 -51.05
CA PRO A 595 -13.61 -12.79 -49.61
C PRO A 595 -12.24 -12.90 -48.93
N LEU A 596 -12.08 -12.22 -47.81
CA LEU A 596 -11.02 -12.53 -46.85
C LEU A 596 -11.20 -13.99 -46.40
N THR A 597 -10.64 -14.93 -47.15
CA THR A 597 -10.63 -16.35 -46.81
C THR A 597 -9.65 -16.57 -45.67
N PHE A 598 -10.13 -16.51 -44.44
CA PHE A 598 -9.44 -17.11 -43.30
C PHE A 598 -9.83 -18.59 -43.20
N ALA A 599 -9.22 -19.43 -44.03
CA ALA A 599 -9.09 -20.86 -43.75
C ALA A 599 -7.93 -21.45 -44.58
N PRO A 600 -6.81 -21.85 -43.96
CA PRO A 600 -6.04 -22.97 -44.50
C PRO A 600 -6.88 -24.26 -44.36
N PRO A 601 -6.74 -25.25 -45.27
CA PRO A 601 -7.53 -26.48 -45.21
C PRO A 601 -7.26 -27.27 -43.93
N GLU A 602 -8.28 -27.95 -43.40
CA GLU A 602 -8.10 -28.98 -42.37
C GLU A 602 -7.25 -30.13 -42.92
N GLN A 603 -5.94 -30.07 -42.73
CA GLN A 603 -5.12 -31.29 -42.74
C GLN A 603 -5.09 -31.85 -41.33
N ARG A 604 -6.15 -32.60 -40.96
CA ARG A 604 -6.17 -33.36 -39.71
C ARG A 604 -5.22 -34.54 -39.83
N MET A 605 -3.97 -34.34 -39.45
CA MET A 605 -3.03 -35.43 -39.28
C MET A 605 -3.45 -36.28 -38.08
N THR A 606 -3.41 -37.60 -38.20
CA THR A 606 -3.61 -38.49 -37.05
C THR A 606 -2.50 -38.28 -36.02
N PRO A 607 -2.70 -38.65 -34.74
CA PRO A 607 -1.64 -38.55 -33.73
C PRO A 607 -0.33 -39.24 -34.13
N GLN A 608 -0.41 -40.37 -34.83
CA GLN A 608 0.74 -41.08 -35.38
C GLN A 608 1.44 -40.26 -36.47
N GLN A 609 0.69 -39.73 -37.43
CA GLN A 609 1.23 -38.90 -38.52
C GLN A 609 1.91 -37.63 -37.99
N ARG A 610 1.37 -36.99 -36.95
CA ARG A 610 2.00 -35.83 -36.30
C ARG A 610 3.33 -36.22 -35.62
N GLY A 611 3.36 -37.39 -35.00
CA GLY A 611 4.58 -37.95 -34.41
C GLY A 611 5.66 -38.21 -35.47
N GLU A 612 5.28 -38.83 -36.59
CA GLU A 612 6.17 -39.09 -37.73
C GLU A 612 6.68 -37.81 -38.38
N ALA A 613 5.82 -36.80 -38.56
CA ALA A 613 6.23 -35.52 -39.15
C ALA A 613 7.20 -34.75 -38.25
N LEU A 614 6.97 -34.75 -36.92
CA LEU A 614 7.90 -34.16 -35.97
C LEU A 614 9.24 -34.89 -35.98
N LEU A 615 9.23 -36.23 -35.94
CA LEU A 615 10.46 -37.03 -35.95
C LEU A 615 11.22 -36.86 -37.26
N GLY A 616 10.51 -36.86 -38.40
CA GLY A 616 11.08 -36.63 -39.72
C GLY A 616 11.77 -35.27 -39.85
N ARG A 617 11.18 -34.21 -39.28
CA ARG A 617 11.83 -32.88 -39.25
C ARG A 617 13.08 -32.87 -38.38
N LEU A 618 13.07 -33.56 -37.24
CA LEU A 618 14.26 -33.67 -36.38
C LEU A 618 15.38 -34.46 -37.06
N GLN A 619 15.02 -35.52 -37.78
CA GLN A 619 15.96 -36.29 -38.60
C GLN A 619 16.52 -35.46 -39.75
N GLU A 620 15.70 -34.68 -40.45
CA GLU A 620 16.13 -33.76 -41.50
C GLU A 620 17.17 -32.76 -40.98
N LEU A 621 16.88 -32.10 -39.84
CA LEU A 621 17.83 -31.19 -39.20
C LEU A 621 19.15 -31.90 -38.83
N TRP A 622 19.09 -33.14 -38.36
CA TRP A 622 20.27 -33.91 -38.00
C TRP A 622 21.08 -34.37 -39.24
N ASP A 623 20.39 -34.79 -40.29
CA ASP A 623 20.95 -35.22 -41.57
C ASP A 623 21.62 -34.02 -42.29
N ASP A 624 21.09 -32.80 -42.13
CA ASP A 624 21.68 -31.53 -42.57
C ASP A 624 22.86 -31.06 -41.69
N GLY A 625 23.26 -31.85 -40.69
CA GLY A 625 24.44 -31.64 -39.87
C GLY A 625 24.20 -30.91 -38.54
N ALA A 626 22.95 -30.58 -38.19
CA ALA A 626 22.64 -30.00 -36.88
C ALA A 626 22.83 -31.06 -35.78
N ARG A 627 23.46 -30.68 -34.67
CA ARG A 627 23.57 -31.53 -33.45
C ARG A 627 22.85 -30.92 -32.25
N ASP A 628 22.24 -29.77 -32.47
CA ASP A 628 21.33 -29.10 -31.57
C ASP A 628 20.30 -28.32 -32.39
N PHE A 629 19.17 -27.98 -31.78
CA PHE A 629 18.15 -27.16 -32.43
C PHE A 629 17.37 -26.32 -31.41
N SER A 630 16.81 -25.22 -31.88
CA SER A 630 15.92 -24.36 -31.13
C SER A 630 14.47 -24.62 -31.52
N SER A 631 13.52 -24.14 -30.72
CA SER A 631 12.10 -24.18 -31.13
C SER A 631 11.85 -23.43 -32.45
N GLY A 632 12.66 -22.43 -32.80
CA GLY A 632 12.52 -21.70 -34.07
C GLY A 632 12.72 -22.57 -35.31
N ASP A 633 13.54 -23.63 -35.21
CA ASP A 633 13.89 -24.51 -36.34
C ASP A 633 12.75 -25.47 -36.73
N LEU A 634 11.74 -25.58 -35.87
CA LEU A 634 10.49 -26.31 -36.08
C LEU A 634 9.36 -25.45 -36.67
N LYS A 635 9.63 -24.17 -36.94
CA LYS A 635 8.66 -23.25 -37.56
C LYS A 635 7.99 -23.79 -38.83
N PRO A 636 8.71 -24.50 -39.73
CA PRO A 636 8.07 -25.09 -40.91
C PRO A 636 6.91 -26.04 -40.56
N LEU A 637 7.02 -26.82 -39.48
CA LEU A 637 6.00 -27.81 -39.11
C LEU A 637 4.65 -27.16 -38.81
N TRP A 638 4.60 -26.14 -37.96
CA TRP A 638 3.32 -25.49 -37.63
C TRP A 638 2.91 -24.40 -38.61
N GLN A 639 3.69 -24.15 -39.67
CA GLN A 639 3.27 -23.34 -40.81
C GLN A 639 2.69 -24.19 -41.94
N SER A 640 3.07 -25.46 -42.04
CA SER A 640 2.63 -26.39 -43.10
C SER A 640 1.66 -27.48 -42.62
N THR A 641 1.49 -27.68 -41.30
CA THR A 641 0.62 -28.72 -40.72
C THR A 641 -0.36 -28.15 -39.68
N ASP A 642 -1.24 -29.00 -39.14
CA ASP A 642 -2.17 -28.67 -38.05
C ASP A 642 -1.54 -28.69 -36.64
N MET A 643 -0.23 -28.92 -36.55
CA MET A 643 0.49 -28.96 -35.28
C MET A 643 0.69 -27.54 -34.74
N SER A 644 0.38 -27.30 -33.47
CA SER A 644 0.69 -26.02 -32.82
C SER A 644 2.11 -26.02 -32.23
N ARG A 645 2.71 -24.84 -32.07
CA ARG A 645 4.00 -24.68 -31.38
C ARG A 645 3.99 -25.31 -29.99
N ALA A 646 2.89 -25.14 -29.25
CA ALA A 646 2.70 -25.71 -27.91
C ALA A 646 2.69 -27.25 -27.94
N TRP A 647 2.03 -27.84 -28.95
CA TRP A 647 2.02 -29.30 -29.13
C TRP A 647 3.44 -29.84 -29.38
N CYS A 648 4.21 -29.20 -30.27
CA CYS A 648 5.60 -29.59 -30.54
C CYS A 648 6.44 -29.55 -29.27
N GLN A 649 6.38 -28.47 -28.49
CA GLN A 649 7.13 -28.35 -27.23
C GLN A 649 6.77 -29.45 -26.22
N LYS A 650 5.49 -29.82 -26.12
CA LYS A 650 5.04 -30.93 -25.26
C LYS A 650 5.61 -32.28 -25.72
N GLN A 651 5.68 -32.53 -27.02
CA GLN A 651 6.29 -33.74 -27.54
C GLN A 651 7.81 -33.75 -27.37
N LEU A 652 8.51 -32.62 -27.53
CA LEU A 652 9.95 -32.53 -27.26
C LEU A 652 10.28 -32.90 -25.81
N LYS A 653 9.47 -32.46 -24.84
CA LYS A 653 9.60 -32.89 -23.43
C LYS A 653 9.43 -34.41 -23.27
N ARG A 654 8.52 -35.03 -24.02
CA ARG A 654 8.32 -36.49 -24.02
C ARG A 654 9.48 -37.22 -24.67
N LEU A 655 10.04 -36.71 -25.77
CA LEU A 655 11.21 -37.28 -26.43
C LEU A 655 12.48 -37.17 -25.56
N LEU A 656 12.62 -36.08 -24.81
CA LEU A 656 13.65 -35.97 -23.76
C LEU A 656 13.46 -37.02 -22.66
N ALA A 657 12.24 -37.17 -22.14
CA ALA A 657 11.95 -38.17 -21.11
C ALA A 657 12.14 -39.62 -21.61
N ALA A 658 11.92 -39.86 -22.91
CA ALA A 658 12.14 -41.14 -23.57
C ALA A 658 13.60 -41.37 -24.00
N GLY A 659 14.51 -40.42 -23.75
CA GLY A 659 15.93 -40.53 -24.11
C GLY A 659 16.21 -40.46 -25.61
N VAL A 660 15.25 -40.04 -26.43
CA VAL A 660 15.40 -39.85 -27.88
C VAL A 660 16.18 -38.57 -28.19
N LEU A 661 16.15 -37.59 -27.28
CA LEU A 661 16.96 -36.37 -27.33
C LEU A 661 18.03 -36.41 -26.23
N GLY A 662 19.20 -35.83 -26.49
CA GLY A 662 20.37 -35.91 -25.61
C GLY A 662 20.37 -34.95 -24.42
N GLY A 663 19.34 -34.11 -24.28
CA GLY A 663 19.23 -33.12 -23.22
C GLY A 663 18.74 -31.76 -23.72
N TYR A 664 18.60 -30.82 -22.79
CA TYR A 664 18.30 -29.42 -23.07
C TYR A 664 19.39 -28.55 -22.42
N ASP A 665 20.00 -27.67 -23.19
CA ASP A 665 20.97 -26.68 -22.74
C ASP A 665 20.20 -25.40 -22.33
N ASP A 666 20.12 -25.16 -21.03
CA ASP A 666 19.42 -24.01 -20.46
C ASP A 666 20.11 -22.67 -20.75
N GLU A 667 21.44 -22.64 -20.94
CA GLU A 667 22.19 -21.41 -21.23
C GLU A 667 22.04 -21.03 -22.71
N ALA A 668 22.12 -22.00 -23.61
CA ALA A 668 21.96 -21.78 -25.05
C ALA A 668 20.49 -21.77 -25.51
N GLN A 669 19.57 -22.24 -24.67
CA GLN A 669 18.13 -22.43 -24.96
C GLN A 669 17.88 -23.40 -26.15
N ARG A 670 18.67 -24.49 -26.22
CA ARG A 670 18.67 -25.44 -27.35
C ARG A 670 18.51 -26.89 -26.87
N TYR A 671 17.83 -27.70 -27.67
CA TYR A 671 17.74 -29.16 -27.48
C TYR A 671 18.92 -29.84 -28.15
N LEU A 672 19.51 -30.83 -27.48
CA LEU A 672 20.67 -31.57 -27.97
C LEU A 672 20.24 -32.83 -28.74
N MET A 673 20.88 -33.08 -29.88
CA MET A 673 20.68 -34.25 -30.74
C MET A 673 22.03 -34.94 -31.02
N PRO A 674 22.67 -35.56 -30.00
CA PRO A 674 23.97 -36.23 -30.16
C PRO A 674 23.86 -37.46 -31.07
N GLU A 675 22.71 -38.13 -31.06
CA GLU A 675 22.37 -39.25 -31.93
C GLU A 675 21.22 -38.84 -32.86
N ARG A 676 21.10 -39.55 -34.00
CA ARG A 676 19.99 -39.35 -34.93
C ARG A 676 18.69 -39.75 -34.22
N PRO A 677 17.67 -38.88 -34.13
CA PRO A 677 16.45 -39.18 -33.39
C PRO A 677 15.67 -40.37 -33.98
N GLU A 678 15.63 -41.48 -33.27
CA GLU A 678 14.91 -42.70 -33.66
C GLU A 678 14.08 -43.23 -32.49
N ILE A 679 12.87 -43.71 -32.77
CA ILE A 679 12.02 -44.38 -31.77
C ILE A 679 12.39 -45.86 -31.80
N ARG A 680 13.01 -46.38 -30.74
CA ARG A 680 13.32 -47.82 -30.62
C ARG A 680 12.01 -48.58 -30.39
N GLU A 681 11.69 -49.54 -31.27
CA GLU A 681 10.51 -50.43 -31.18
C GLU A 681 10.59 -51.49 -30.05
N GLU A 682 11.25 -51.19 -28.93
CA GLU A 682 11.31 -52.12 -27.79
C GLU A 682 10.34 -51.69 -26.68
N ALA A 683 9.10 -52.19 -26.81
CA ALA A 683 8.15 -52.63 -25.76
C ALA A 683 6.71 -52.29 -26.17
N ALA A 684 6.06 -53.26 -26.82
CA ALA A 684 4.60 -53.34 -26.96
C ALA A 684 3.92 -53.54 -25.59
#